data_AF-A0A954RKK9-F1
#
_entry.id   AF-A0A954RKK9-F1
#
_cell.length_a   1.000
_cell.length_b   1.000
_cell.length_c   1.000
_cell.angle_alpha   90.00
_cell.angle_beta   90.00
_cell.angle_gamma   90.00
#
_symmetry.space_group_name_H-M   'P 1'
#
loop_
_entity.id
_entity.type
_entity.pdbx_description
1 polymer ?
#
loop_
_entity_poly.entity_id
_entity_poly.type
_entity_poly.pdbx_seq_one_letter_code
_entity_poly.pdbx_strand_id
1 'polypeptide(L)'
;MHASPSNTHIDHADEVPMFSPQILIRSVMWFLVCVWAAAPALAQTVAIKSAQDVIRQWQPDQHLYVKGDVGVGRAQLDALESWLDEFGPHWTVVLMQQAGDEVYDSPDGRILYGMDAAEHALGHGLANQTSFGRWENAKTHETDGAVFVMFLQERKLSYYASDAQDRRGLGESRWIGDLDGAAIRAMKEGGRIIDAVKNTVTSINARLDREIQAEVNEQQRIQAEMERARLQVRTDVAHARDLIVTAIAEADELRQQLPAAEGDLTAVPSDQWTARSAQIESGLSDENVRERAQQVASLIAEINGYLNAYAEHAAFAENERRVQDQLKAWTKQLGLSRDPQEFDKMRQLLTKADSTRAAGSSALADEWAAVQVEQQRLQRWVSEQIAAQQRDAARRKLIRNSVAATLVIVALATVGLLIWLNRRRVPARKQALQAFADREKSVRAEMDQVLVLFDRSREILGTKESMQRRGYTGDTKSLSDEAFQYIDDLLIMSNEVDRVMDEAEELVRPKQVTAKLQNTFSSERYERGINRISGEPLQFHEDQGIPKILQPNQGENGETPESISLTFEQVFSAFRDRGKAAGATLDQLEHALANVNDELNQLQTQIDEATGIEKELTQLAEQDGFFEVPHFFDALLPSAQADQDAAEDIATADPVQAIKQRLPAGARKIAEGLRLAKIIQNARQTVFPTFDEHAPRLRELGYPTEWIAQAAHELGAQADTLFKQAAAESVSANIGSLEHEIAQLGERVAHCAQIADELQSRDEPAVEQLAAAITDARRQIGQVLKRPEHETLREADAQPDDQVQAARDQLAAARAALQYGGEEAAATAAAALQAAVQQGHEIVDRSLTVLREFSTWQRDAQQRWQQV
;
A
#
# COMPACT_ATOMS: atom_id res chain seq x y z
N MET A 1 -15.73 -68.08 10.14
CA MET A 1 -15.29 -69.28 10.89
C MET A 1 -14.67 -68.80 12.19
N HIS A 2 -15.24 -69.23 13.33
CA HIS A 2 -14.70 -69.25 14.72
C HIS A 2 -13.95 -68.02 15.27
N ALA A 3 -14.08 -67.55 16.52
CA ALA A 3 -14.90 -67.83 17.69
C ALA A 3 -14.52 -66.76 18.75
N SER A 4 -15.45 -66.34 19.61
CA SER A 4 -15.18 -65.73 20.95
C SER A 4 -14.38 -66.70 21.85
N PRO A 5 -13.93 -66.41 23.10
CA PRO A 5 -14.29 -65.34 24.08
C PRO A 5 -13.06 -64.74 24.83
N SER A 6 -13.09 -63.82 25.81
CA SER A 6 -13.60 -63.95 27.19
C SER A 6 -13.03 -62.82 28.10
N ASN A 7 -13.80 -62.45 29.14
CA ASN A 7 -13.42 -62.13 30.54
C ASN A 7 -12.63 -60.85 30.89
N THR A 8 -13.25 -59.85 31.56
CA THR A 8 -13.42 -59.64 33.05
C THR A 8 -12.08 -59.42 33.78
N HIS A 9 -11.83 -58.43 34.65
CA HIS A 9 -12.65 -57.87 35.76
C HIS A 9 -11.83 -56.78 36.53
N ILE A 10 -12.52 -55.85 37.25
CA ILE A 10 -12.18 -55.24 38.59
C ILE A 10 -11.05 -54.16 38.63
N ASP A 11 -11.11 -53.01 39.32
CA ASP A 11 -12.06 -52.32 40.23
C ASP A 11 -11.59 -50.85 40.38
N HIS A 12 -12.50 -49.88 40.54
CA HIS A 12 -12.61 -49.05 41.75
C HIS A 12 -13.75 -48.01 41.64
N ALA A 13 -14.51 -47.94 42.74
CA ALA A 13 -15.55 -46.97 43.10
C ALA A 13 -14.91 -45.60 43.48
N ASP A 14 -15.56 -44.44 43.61
CA ASP A 14 -16.85 -44.10 44.23
C ASP A 14 -17.34 -42.69 43.81
N GLU A 15 -18.67 -42.54 43.82
CA GLU A 15 -19.50 -41.37 44.21
C GLU A 15 -19.43 -39.98 43.51
N VAL A 16 -20.48 -39.65 42.73
CA VAL A 16 -21.08 -38.29 42.63
C VAL A 16 -22.61 -38.42 42.48
N PRO A 17 -23.46 -37.64 43.20
CA PRO A 17 -24.89 -37.88 43.28
C PRO A 17 -25.72 -37.21 42.16
N MET A 18 -26.70 -37.99 41.70
CA MET A 18 -28.06 -37.67 41.24
C MET A 18 -28.44 -36.21 40.92
N PHE A 19 -28.78 -35.97 39.63
CA PHE A 19 -29.91 -35.13 39.24
C PHE A 19 -30.88 -35.96 38.39
N SER A 20 -32.14 -36.03 38.85
CA SER A 20 -33.22 -36.81 38.27
C SER A 20 -34.00 -35.96 37.24
N PRO A 21 -34.31 -36.48 36.04
CA PRO A 21 -35.19 -35.82 35.08
C PRO A 21 -36.56 -36.52 35.06
N GLN A 22 -37.64 -35.79 35.32
CA GLN A 22 -38.99 -36.06 34.79
C GLN A 22 -39.97 -35.02 35.34
N ILE A 23 -40.62 -34.28 34.44
CA ILE A 23 -42.09 -34.15 34.31
C ILE A 23 -42.35 -33.12 33.19
N LEU A 24 -42.48 -33.66 31.98
CA LEU A 24 -43.40 -33.17 30.96
C LEU A 24 -44.84 -33.35 31.52
N ILE A 25 -45.76 -32.48 31.09
CA ILE A 25 -47.20 -32.42 31.40
C ILE A 25 -47.57 -31.38 32.47
N ARG A 26 -47.76 -30.13 32.02
CA ARG A 26 -48.84 -29.21 32.46
C ARG A 26 -48.88 -27.97 31.56
N SER A 27 -49.36 -28.19 30.33
CA SER A 27 -50.03 -27.14 29.55
C SER A 27 -51.51 -27.13 29.93
N VAL A 28 -52.14 -25.96 29.78
CA VAL A 28 -53.58 -25.65 29.90
C VAL A 28 -54.03 -25.19 31.28
N MET A 29 -54.63 -23.99 31.31
CA MET A 29 -55.11 -23.18 32.45
C MET A 29 -54.04 -22.39 33.19
N TRP A 30 -53.73 -21.17 32.72
CA TRP A 30 -53.56 -19.93 33.50
C TRP A 30 -53.14 -18.71 32.61
N PHE A 31 -53.66 -18.63 31.38
CA PHE A 31 -53.57 -17.42 30.54
C PHE A 31 -54.97 -16.87 30.31
N LEU A 32 -55.48 -16.16 31.31
CA LEU A 32 -56.68 -15.34 31.20
C LEU A 32 -56.49 -14.12 32.11
N VAL A 33 -55.41 -13.39 31.84
CA VAL A 33 -55.23 -12.01 32.30
C VAL A 33 -55.49 -11.13 31.08
N CYS A 34 -56.42 -10.20 31.25
CA CYS A 34 -57.01 -9.37 30.22
C CYS A 34 -55.95 -8.58 29.44
N VAL A 35 -55.58 -9.06 28.26
CA VAL A 35 -55.03 -8.20 27.20
C VAL A 35 -56.22 -7.41 26.67
N TRP A 36 -56.44 -6.21 27.24
CA TRP A 36 -57.08 -5.15 26.48
C TRP A 36 -56.14 -4.85 25.31
N ALA A 37 -56.39 -5.51 24.18
CA ALA A 37 -55.86 -5.06 22.91
C ALA A 37 -56.49 -3.69 22.67
N ALA A 38 -55.78 -2.63 23.06
CA ALA A 38 -56.01 -1.33 22.48
C ALA A 38 -55.91 -1.57 20.97
N ALA A 39 -57.04 -1.43 20.26
CA ALA A 39 -56.99 -1.39 18.81
C ALA A 39 -55.93 -0.34 18.45
N PRO A 40 -54.96 -0.65 17.58
CA PRO A 40 -54.00 0.36 17.15
C PRO A 40 -54.82 1.54 16.67
N ALA A 41 -54.66 2.68 17.33
CA ALA A 41 -55.20 3.93 16.84
C ALA A 41 -54.68 4.02 15.41
N LEU A 42 -55.59 4.01 14.42
CA LEU A 42 -55.19 4.07 13.03
C LEU A 42 -54.35 5.33 12.88
N ALA A 43 -53.05 5.15 12.59
CA ALA A 43 -52.09 6.21 12.40
C ALA A 43 -52.62 7.13 11.29
N GLN A 44 -53.17 8.27 11.70
CA GLN A 44 -53.87 9.19 10.82
C GLN A 44 -53.08 10.49 10.80
N THR A 45 -52.63 10.90 9.62
CA THR A 45 -51.91 12.16 9.46
C THR A 45 -52.70 13.34 10.06
N VAL A 46 -52.05 14.24 10.80
CA VAL A 46 -52.77 15.38 11.40
C VAL A 46 -52.74 16.59 10.46
N ALA A 47 -53.92 17.08 10.08
CA ALA A 47 -54.05 18.32 9.33
C ALA A 47 -53.96 19.53 10.27
N ILE A 48 -53.03 20.44 10.00
CA ILE A 48 -52.75 21.62 10.82
C ILE A 48 -53.07 22.92 10.06
N LYS A 49 -53.31 24.01 10.79
CA LYS A 49 -53.50 25.34 10.18
C LYS A 49 -52.27 26.23 10.30
N SER A 50 -51.44 26.01 11.32
CA SER A 50 -50.16 26.71 11.52
C SER A 50 -49.11 25.80 12.13
N ALA A 51 -47.82 26.16 12.05
CA ALA A 51 -46.74 25.42 12.70
C ALA A 51 -46.91 25.36 14.23
N GLN A 52 -47.52 26.38 14.83
CA GLN A 52 -47.88 26.35 16.27
C GLN A 52 -48.88 25.26 16.63
N ASP A 53 -49.73 24.85 15.69
CA ASP A 53 -50.68 23.77 15.93
C ASP A 53 -49.98 22.43 16.09
N VAL A 54 -48.79 22.24 15.52
CA VAL A 54 -47.95 21.07 15.79
C VAL A 54 -47.61 21.03 17.27
N ILE A 55 -47.07 22.10 17.85
CA ILE A 55 -46.72 22.17 19.27
C ILE A 55 -47.94 21.85 20.17
N ARG A 56 -49.11 22.36 19.83
CA ARG A 56 -50.35 22.16 20.63
C ARG A 56 -50.94 20.75 20.50
N GLN A 57 -50.75 20.12 19.34
CA GLN A 57 -51.33 18.81 19.01
C GLN A 57 -50.30 17.69 19.06
N TRP A 58 -49.04 18.00 19.38
CA TRP A 58 -47.96 17.04 19.36
C TRP A 58 -48.20 15.90 20.33
N GLN A 59 -48.01 14.68 19.86
CA GLN A 59 -48.05 13.46 20.66
C GLN A 59 -46.85 12.58 20.29
N PRO A 60 -46.35 11.76 21.23
CA PRO A 60 -45.18 10.92 20.97
C PRO A 60 -45.36 9.92 19.82
N ASP A 61 -46.59 9.50 19.56
CA ASP A 61 -47.00 8.54 18.53
C ASP A 61 -47.55 9.22 17.27
N GLN A 62 -47.34 10.53 17.11
CA GLN A 62 -47.75 11.29 15.93
C GLN A 62 -46.55 11.99 15.30
N HIS A 63 -46.14 11.51 14.13
CA HIS A 63 -44.91 11.93 13.46
C HIS A 63 -45.17 12.89 12.29
N LEU A 64 -46.29 12.78 11.57
CA LEU A 64 -46.55 13.55 10.35
C LEU A 64 -47.66 14.58 10.51
N TYR A 65 -47.33 15.84 10.21
CA TYR A 65 -48.26 16.97 10.21
C TYR A 65 -48.29 17.63 8.83
N VAL A 66 -49.49 17.96 8.35
CA VAL A 66 -49.69 18.50 6.99
C VAL A 66 -50.48 19.80 7.02
N LYS A 67 -49.92 20.85 6.42
CA LYS A 67 -50.57 22.15 6.25
C LYS A 67 -50.89 22.41 4.77
N GLY A 68 -52.17 22.57 4.45
CA GLY A 68 -52.63 22.87 3.09
C GLY A 68 -52.67 21.65 2.17
N ASP A 69 -52.75 21.89 0.86
CA ASP A 69 -52.71 20.83 -0.15
C ASP A 69 -51.27 20.63 -0.64
N VAL A 70 -50.66 19.52 -0.22
CA VAL A 70 -49.30 19.14 -0.59
C VAL A 70 -49.23 18.32 -1.88
N GLY A 71 -50.36 18.10 -2.56
CA GLY A 71 -50.42 17.31 -3.80
C GLY A 71 -50.25 15.80 -3.60
N VAL A 72 -50.37 15.32 -2.35
CA VAL A 72 -50.28 13.90 -1.98
C VAL A 72 -51.62 13.41 -1.43
N GLY A 73 -52.07 12.25 -1.92
CA GLY A 73 -53.34 11.67 -1.49
C GLY A 73 -53.32 11.25 -0.02
N ARG A 74 -54.44 11.40 0.68
CA ARG A 74 -54.56 11.09 2.11
C ARG A 74 -54.07 9.69 2.48
N ALA A 75 -54.42 8.67 1.68
CA ALA A 75 -53.98 7.30 1.92
C ALA A 75 -52.44 7.13 1.86
N GLN A 76 -51.74 7.93 1.04
CA GLN A 76 -50.28 7.90 0.97
C GLN A 76 -49.65 8.60 2.16
N LEU A 77 -50.28 9.67 2.67
CA LEU A 77 -49.86 10.36 3.88
C LEU A 77 -50.06 9.48 5.12
N ASP A 78 -51.19 8.78 5.24
CA ASP A 78 -51.42 7.83 6.34
C ASP A 78 -50.44 6.64 6.25
N ALA A 79 -50.08 6.21 5.03
CA ALA A 79 -49.04 5.19 4.81
C ALA A 79 -47.62 5.70 5.13
N LEU A 80 -47.34 6.99 4.95
CA LEU A 80 -46.09 7.60 5.38
C LEU A 80 -46.03 7.71 6.89
N GLU A 81 -47.13 8.06 7.55
CA GLU A 81 -47.20 8.08 9.02
C GLU A 81 -46.90 6.69 9.59
N SER A 82 -47.59 5.67 9.10
CA SER A 82 -47.34 4.28 9.51
C SER A 82 -45.89 3.85 9.28
N TRP A 83 -45.23 4.42 8.26
CA TRP A 83 -43.82 4.16 7.98
C TRP A 83 -42.91 4.90 8.96
N LEU A 84 -43.26 6.13 9.37
CA LEU A 84 -42.51 6.88 10.37
C LEU A 84 -42.60 6.21 11.75
N ASP A 85 -43.73 5.61 12.11
CA ASP A 85 -43.87 4.82 13.34
C ASP A 85 -42.79 3.71 13.44
N GLU A 86 -42.48 3.07 12.32
CA GLU A 86 -41.54 1.95 12.25
C GLU A 86 -40.08 2.40 12.07
N PHE A 87 -39.83 3.37 11.18
CA PHE A 87 -38.48 3.73 10.72
C PHE A 87 -37.97 5.08 11.22
N GLY A 88 -38.84 5.89 11.82
CA GLY A 88 -38.51 7.21 12.35
C GLY A 88 -39.28 7.57 13.62
N PRO A 89 -39.30 6.70 14.66
CA PRO A 89 -40.11 6.94 15.87
C PRO A 89 -39.67 8.17 16.66
N HIS A 90 -38.47 8.72 16.40
CA HIS A 90 -37.99 9.96 17.01
C HIS A 90 -38.06 11.17 16.07
N TRP A 91 -38.75 11.05 14.94
CA TRP A 91 -38.90 12.11 13.96
C TRP A 91 -40.24 12.83 14.07
N THR A 92 -40.23 14.14 13.87
CA THR A 92 -41.43 14.92 13.58
C THR A 92 -41.27 15.54 12.18
N VAL A 93 -42.15 15.16 11.26
CA VAL A 93 -42.15 15.60 9.86
C VAL A 93 -43.32 16.56 9.64
N VAL A 94 -43.04 17.73 9.08
CA VAL A 94 -44.04 18.75 8.78
C VAL A 94 -43.99 19.10 7.29
N LEU A 95 -45.08 18.79 6.58
CA LEU A 95 -45.23 19.11 5.16
C LEU A 95 -46.15 20.31 4.98
N MET A 96 -45.62 21.39 4.42
CA MET A 96 -46.33 22.66 4.28
C MET A 96 -46.47 23.05 2.80
N GLN A 97 -47.69 23.33 2.37
CA GLN A 97 -47.93 23.90 1.04
C GLN A 97 -47.24 25.26 0.91
N GLN A 98 -47.39 26.14 1.91
CA GLN A 98 -46.76 27.45 2.00
C GLN A 98 -46.65 27.92 3.46
N ALA A 99 -45.73 28.84 3.73
CA ALA A 99 -45.49 29.43 5.05
C ALA A 99 -45.92 30.90 5.16
N GLY A 100 -46.42 31.53 4.08
CA GLY A 100 -46.66 32.99 4.03
C GLY A 100 -47.59 33.60 5.09
N ASP A 101 -48.44 32.79 5.74
CA ASP A 101 -49.37 33.19 6.80
C ASP A 101 -48.94 32.72 8.21
N GLU A 102 -47.74 32.15 8.34
CA GLU A 102 -47.19 31.75 9.64
C GLU A 102 -46.78 32.96 10.47
N VAL A 103 -47.10 32.90 11.76
CA VAL A 103 -46.72 33.88 12.78
C VAL A 103 -46.30 33.10 14.01
N TYR A 104 -45.19 33.48 14.64
CA TYR A 104 -44.74 32.86 15.90
C TYR A 104 -44.27 33.94 16.89
N ASP A 105 -44.81 33.90 18.10
CA ASP A 105 -44.38 34.74 19.21
C ASP A 105 -43.30 33.99 19.98
N SER A 106 -42.04 34.35 19.73
CA SER A 106 -40.89 33.69 20.33
C SER A 106 -40.78 34.04 21.83
N PRO A 107 -40.27 33.13 22.68
CA PRO A 107 -40.11 33.39 24.13
C PRO A 107 -39.26 34.63 24.47
N ASP A 108 -38.44 35.11 23.53
CA ASP A 108 -37.65 36.34 23.66
C ASP A 108 -38.41 37.63 23.28
N GLY A 109 -39.71 37.53 23.00
CA GLY A 109 -40.60 38.65 22.68
C GLY A 109 -40.52 39.12 21.23
N ARG A 110 -39.82 38.39 20.35
CA ARG A 110 -39.82 38.67 18.91
C ARG A 110 -40.99 37.98 18.22
N ILE A 111 -41.72 38.73 17.39
CA ILE A 111 -42.72 38.16 16.49
C ILE A 111 -42.04 37.85 15.16
N LEU A 112 -42.01 36.56 14.81
CA LEU A 112 -41.48 36.05 13.55
C LEU A 112 -42.65 35.82 12.58
N TYR A 113 -42.35 35.84 11.27
CA TYR A 113 -43.32 35.65 10.20
C TYR A 113 -42.78 34.68 9.14
N GLY A 114 -43.67 34.05 8.37
CA GLY A 114 -43.26 33.27 7.20
C GLY A 114 -42.52 31.97 7.56
N MET A 115 -41.53 31.60 6.75
CA MET A 115 -40.69 30.42 7.01
C MET A 115 -39.99 30.50 8.36
N ASP A 116 -39.43 31.66 8.73
CA ASP A 116 -38.73 31.86 10.00
C ASP A 116 -39.65 31.59 11.21
N ALA A 117 -40.94 31.93 11.11
CA ALA A 117 -41.92 31.61 12.15
C ALA A 117 -42.13 30.10 12.30
N ALA A 118 -42.29 29.39 11.19
CA ALA A 118 -42.48 27.93 11.19
C ALA A 118 -41.23 27.22 11.70
N GLU A 119 -40.06 27.61 11.19
CA GLU A 119 -38.75 27.11 11.57
C GLU A 119 -38.49 27.27 13.07
N HIS A 120 -38.71 28.47 13.61
CA HIS A 120 -38.47 28.73 15.02
C HIS A 120 -39.51 28.06 15.94
N ALA A 121 -40.77 27.94 15.48
CA ALA A 121 -41.80 27.21 16.21
C ALA A 121 -41.46 25.72 16.29
N LEU A 122 -41.03 25.11 15.19
CA LEU A 122 -40.79 23.67 15.10
C LEU A 122 -39.43 23.27 15.68
N GLY A 123 -38.35 24.00 15.37
CA GLY A 123 -37.01 23.70 15.87
C GLY A 123 -36.85 23.98 17.37
N HIS A 124 -37.32 25.14 17.84
CA HIS A 124 -37.15 25.52 19.25
C HIS A 124 -38.43 25.40 20.07
N GLY A 125 -39.58 25.75 19.50
CA GLY A 125 -40.85 25.69 20.23
C GLY A 125 -41.24 24.26 20.61
N LEU A 126 -41.07 23.31 19.69
CA LEU A 126 -41.44 21.91 19.92
C LEU A 126 -40.63 21.28 21.07
N ALA A 127 -39.30 21.38 21.03
CA ALA A 127 -38.43 20.83 22.05
C ALA A 127 -38.64 21.47 23.43
N ASN A 128 -38.88 22.78 23.48
CA ASN A 128 -39.02 23.52 24.75
C ASN A 128 -40.40 23.41 25.41
N GLN A 129 -41.46 23.19 24.63
CA GLN A 129 -42.85 23.26 25.13
C GLN A 129 -43.54 21.89 25.24
N THR A 130 -42.92 20.83 24.72
CA THR A 130 -43.47 19.47 24.74
C THR A 130 -42.47 18.49 25.37
N SER A 131 -42.81 17.20 25.41
CA SER A 131 -41.84 16.15 25.80
C SER A 131 -40.98 15.65 24.64
N PHE A 132 -41.07 16.25 23.45
CA PHE A 132 -40.25 15.91 22.28
C PHE A 132 -38.74 15.97 22.60
N GLY A 133 -38.30 17.06 23.26
CA GLY A 133 -36.90 17.22 23.68
C GLY A 133 -36.42 16.28 24.80
N ARG A 134 -37.27 15.34 25.25
CA ARG A 134 -36.93 14.33 26.27
C ARG A 134 -36.77 12.93 25.69
N TRP A 135 -36.95 12.76 24.37
CA TRP A 135 -36.64 11.49 23.73
C TRP A 135 -35.15 11.25 23.79
N GLU A 136 -34.75 10.06 24.26
CA GLU A 136 -33.36 9.68 24.42
C GLU A 136 -33.04 8.48 23.52
N ASN A 137 -31.86 8.50 22.92
CA ASN A 137 -31.35 7.35 22.20
C ASN A 137 -31.04 6.23 23.21
N ALA A 138 -31.54 5.02 22.96
CA ALA A 138 -31.41 3.90 23.89
C ALA A 138 -29.95 3.48 24.17
N LYS A 139 -29.01 3.75 23.26
CA LYS A 139 -27.60 3.39 23.40
C LYS A 139 -26.78 4.49 24.08
N THR A 140 -27.03 5.75 23.75
CA THR A 140 -26.18 6.87 24.19
C THR A 140 -26.77 7.66 25.35
N HIS A 141 -28.08 7.51 25.62
CA HIS A 141 -28.86 8.33 26.57
C HIS A 141 -28.84 9.84 26.26
N GLU A 142 -28.48 10.22 25.03
CA GLU A 142 -28.50 11.60 24.55
C GLU A 142 -29.87 11.89 23.92
N THR A 143 -30.30 13.16 23.92
CA THR A 143 -31.58 13.52 23.31
C THR A 143 -31.57 13.23 21.82
N ASP A 144 -32.65 12.64 21.29
CA ASP A 144 -32.69 12.02 19.95
C ASP A 144 -33.86 12.50 19.07
N GLY A 145 -34.61 13.52 19.50
CA GLY A 145 -35.73 14.07 18.72
C GLY A 145 -35.26 14.92 17.53
N ALA A 146 -35.64 14.54 16.31
CA ALA A 146 -35.29 15.25 15.08
C ALA A 146 -36.53 15.82 14.36
N VAL A 147 -36.41 16.99 13.75
CA VAL A 147 -37.51 17.63 13.01
C VAL A 147 -37.13 17.82 11.55
N PHE A 148 -38.03 17.44 10.63
CA PHE A 148 -37.89 17.69 9.20
C PHE A 148 -39.07 18.48 8.67
N VAL A 149 -38.81 19.59 7.99
CA VAL A 149 -39.84 20.50 7.48
C VAL A 149 -39.64 20.71 5.98
N MET A 150 -40.73 20.62 5.22
CA MET A 150 -40.73 20.83 3.77
C MET A 150 -41.72 21.91 3.38
N PHE A 151 -41.21 22.99 2.78
CA PHE A 151 -41.97 24.12 2.26
C PHE A 151 -42.10 24.02 0.74
N LEU A 152 -43.24 23.56 0.24
CA LEU A 152 -43.38 23.16 -1.16
C LEU A 152 -43.38 24.34 -2.14
N GLN A 153 -44.12 25.41 -1.85
CA GLN A 153 -44.14 26.59 -2.72
C GLN A 153 -42.84 27.38 -2.66
N GLU A 154 -42.23 27.47 -1.47
CA GLU A 154 -40.95 28.14 -1.24
C GLU A 154 -39.75 27.29 -1.69
N ARG A 155 -39.97 26.00 -2.01
CA ARG A 155 -38.95 25.02 -2.41
C ARG A 155 -37.79 24.93 -1.41
N LYS A 156 -38.09 25.05 -0.12
CA LYS A 156 -37.11 25.01 0.98
C LYS A 156 -37.32 23.76 1.82
N LEU A 157 -36.21 23.17 2.25
CA LEU A 157 -36.17 22.06 3.20
C LEU A 157 -35.41 22.51 4.44
N SER A 158 -35.92 22.18 5.60
CA SER A 158 -35.32 22.54 6.88
C SER A 158 -35.27 21.32 7.79
N TYR A 159 -34.20 21.22 8.57
CA TYR A 159 -33.92 20.10 9.43
C TYR A 159 -33.37 20.63 10.75
N TYR A 160 -33.85 20.07 11.86
CA TYR A 160 -33.36 20.35 13.21
C TYR A 160 -32.90 19.04 13.81
N ALA A 161 -31.62 19.01 14.15
CA ALA A 161 -30.95 17.85 14.69
C ALA A 161 -31.18 17.75 16.20
N SER A 162 -31.08 16.52 16.72
CA SER A 162 -30.98 16.23 18.14
C SER A 162 -29.53 16.36 18.64
N ASP A 163 -29.30 16.43 19.95
CA ASP A 163 -27.92 16.42 20.50
C ASP A 163 -27.14 15.15 20.07
N ALA A 164 -27.83 14.00 19.98
CA ALA A 164 -27.23 12.75 19.51
C ALA A 164 -26.73 12.84 18.06
N GLN A 165 -27.47 13.56 17.20
CA GLN A 165 -27.10 13.81 15.81
C GLN A 165 -26.01 14.88 15.70
N ASP A 166 -26.18 16.02 16.38
CA ASP A 166 -25.24 17.15 16.36
C ASP A 166 -23.82 16.75 16.77
N ARG A 167 -23.69 15.99 17.86
CA ARG A 167 -22.39 15.53 18.37
C ARG A 167 -21.61 14.68 17.36
N ARG A 168 -22.32 14.00 16.46
CA ARG A 168 -21.77 13.11 15.43
C ARG A 168 -21.69 13.76 14.06
N GLY A 169 -21.79 15.09 14.01
CA GLY A 169 -21.70 15.85 12.76
C GLY A 169 -22.89 15.66 11.85
N LEU A 170 -24.04 15.21 12.36
CA LEU A 170 -25.31 15.10 11.64
C LEU A 170 -26.24 16.27 11.98
N GLY A 171 -25.63 17.42 12.27
CA GLY A 171 -26.28 18.63 12.73
C GLY A 171 -26.76 19.56 11.63
N GLU A 172 -27.47 20.61 12.04
CA GLU A 172 -28.00 21.65 11.12
C GLU A 172 -26.89 22.30 10.28
N SER A 173 -25.70 22.46 10.85
CA SER A 173 -24.52 23.02 10.15
C SER A 173 -24.08 22.21 8.93
N ARG A 174 -24.46 20.93 8.85
CA ARG A 174 -24.20 20.04 7.71
C ARG A 174 -25.46 19.73 6.90
N TRP A 175 -26.57 20.40 7.19
CA TRP A 175 -27.80 20.18 6.44
C TRP A 175 -27.63 20.52 4.97
N ILE A 176 -27.27 21.78 4.68
CA ILE A 176 -27.16 22.30 3.31
C ILE A 176 -25.92 21.72 2.62
N GLY A 177 -26.13 21.00 1.51
CA GLY A 177 -25.06 20.48 0.65
C GLY A 177 -24.46 19.13 1.10
N ASP A 178 -25.02 18.51 2.13
CA ASP A 178 -24.65 17.15 2.56
C ASP A 178 -25.89 16.34 2.94
N LEU A 179 -26.53 16.63 4.08
CA LEU A 179 -27.64 15.82 4.57
C LEU A 179 -28.95 16.02 3.77
N ASP A 180 -29.13 17.19 3.14
CA ASP A 180 -30.29 17.52 2.30
C ASP A 180 -30.30 16.82 0.93
N GLY A 181 -29.14 16.28 0.49
CA GLY A 181 -28.97 15.69 -0.83
C GLY A 181 -29.96 14.55 -1.14
N ALA A 182 -30.31 13.76 -0.13
CA ALA A 182 -31.27 12.66 -0.27
C ALA A 182 -32.69 13.15 -0.61
N ALA A 183 -33.15 14.21 0.06
CA ALA A 183 -34.45 14.82 -0.24
C ALA A 183 -34.42 15.59 -1.57
N ILE A 184 -33.35 16.34 -1.84
CA ILE A 184 -33.21 17.09 -3.11
C ILE A 184 -33.25 16.15 -4.31
N ARG A 185 -32.54 15.01 -4.25
CA ARG A 185 -32.54 14.00 -5.31
C ARG A 185 -33.93 13.42 -5.56
N ALA A 186 -34.63 13.01 -4.51
CA ALA A 186 -36.01 12.50 -4.61
C ALA A 186 -36.98 13.54 -5.19
N MET A 187 -36.78 14.82 -4.88
CA MET A 187 -37.58 15.91 -5.45
C MET A 187 -37.25 16.18 -6.92
N LYS A 188 -35.98 16.03 -7.35
CA LYS A 188 -35.56 16.17 -8.76
C LYS A 188 -36.10 15.03 -9.65
N GLU A 189 -36.15 13.79 -9.16
CA GLU A 189 -36.55 12.59 -9.91
C GLU A 189 -38.07 12.41 -10.13
N GLY A 190 -38.86 13.48 -9.98
CA GLY A 190 -40.30 13.47 -10.21
C GLY A 190 -41.15 14.01 -9.06
N GLY A 191 -40.58 14.81 -8.15
CA GLY A 191 -41.32 15.58 -7.15
C GLY A 191 -41.99 14.72 -6.06
N ARG A 192 -41.41 13.56 -5.73
CA ARG A 192 -42.03 12.61 -4.79
C ARG A 192 -41.74 12.99 -3.34
N ILE A 193 -42.63 13.82 -2.78
CA ILE A 193 -42.56 14.29 -1.38
C ILE A 193 -42.39 13.13 -0.38
N ILE A 194 -43.10 12.01 -0.61
CA ILE A 194 -42.99 10.81 0.23
C ILE A 194 -41.57 10.25 0.22
N ASP A 195 -40.97 10.10 -0.96
CA ASP A 195 -39.63 9.54 -1.11
C ASP A 195 -38.58 10.49 -0.52
N ALA A 196 -38.78 11.80 -0.65
CA ALA A 196 -37.90 12.80 -0.04
C ALA A 196 -37.86 12.67 1.50
N VAL A 197 -39.02 12.51 2.16
CA VAL A 197 -39.08 12.26 3.61
C VAL A 197 -38.39 10.94 3.96
N LYS A 198 -38.77 9.84 3.28
CA LYS A 198 -38.24 8.50 3.58
C LYS A 198 -36.73 8.44 3.42
N ASN A 199 -36.21 9.00 2.34
CA ASN A 199 -34.78 8.97 2.03
C ASN A 199 -33.98 9.81 3.03
N THR A 200 -34.48 10.99 3.43
CA THR A 200 -33.83 11.81 4.46
C THR A 200 -33.78 11.09 5.81
N VAL A 201 -34.92 10.60 6.30
CA VAL A 201 -35.00 9.88 7.59
C VAL A 201 -34.08 8.64 7.57
N THR A 202 -34.18 7.83 6.51
CA THR A 202 -33.36 6.61 6.38
C THR A 202 -31.87 6.93 6.33
N SER A 203 -31.47 7.92 5.53
CA SER A 203 -30.06 8.31 5.37
C SER A 203 -29.46 8.81 6.68
N ILE A 204 -30.16 9.69 7.39
CA ILE A 204 -29.67 10.27 8.64
C ILE A 204 -29.63 9.22 9.76
N ASN A 205 -30.68 8.41 9.92
CA ASN A 205 -30.69 7.34 10.93
C ASN A 205 -29.58 6.31 10.66
N ALA A 206 -29.38 5.89 9.41
CA ALA A 206 -28.32 4.94 9.06
C ALA A 206 -26.91 5.52 9.30
N ARG A 207 -26.70 6.81 9.07
CA ARG A 207 -25.44 7.48 9.44
C ARG A 207 -25.27 7.52 10.96
N LEU A 208 -26.30 7.92 11.70
CA LEU A 208 -26.26 8.00 13.16
C LEU A 208 -25.95 6.64 13.80
N ASP A 209 -26.62 5.58 13.36
CA ASP A 209 -26.39 4.22 13.86
C ASP A 209 -24.96 3.74 13.60
N ARG A 210 -24.39 4.05 12.43
CA ARG A 210 -22.99 3.73 12.11
C ARG A 210 -22.01 4.45 13.03
N GLU A 211 -22.20 5.75 13.25
CA GLU A 211 -21.35 6.54 14.14
C GLU A 211 -21.44 6.06 15.59
N ILE A 212 -22.64 5.78 16.09
CA ILE A 212 -22.82 5.20 17.44
C ILE A 212 -22.15 3.82 17.53
N GLN A 213 -22.28 2.98 16.50
CA GLN A 213 -21.65 1.67 16.50
C GLN A 213 -20.11 1.77 16.45
N ALA A 214 -19.57 2.73 15.70
CA ALA A 214 -18.13 3.00 15.65
C ALA A 214 -17.60 3.44 17.01
N GLU A 215 -18.30 4.33 17.72
CA GLU A 215 -17.95 4.74 19.10
C GLU A 215 -17.96 3.54 20.06
N VAL A 216 -18.97 2.67 19.99
CA VAL A 216 -19.05 1.45 20.82
C VAL A 216 -17.90 0.50 20.52
N ASN A 217 -17.61 0.27 19.24
CA ASN A 217 -16.50 -0.60 18.81
C ASN A 217 -15.15 -0.03 19.27
N GLU A 218 -14.96 1.28 19.19
CA GLU A 218 -13.72 1.92 19.64
C GLU A 218 -13.53 1.80 21.15
N GLN A 219 -14.59 1.99 21.93
CA GLN A 219 -14.54 1.76 23.37
C GLN A 219 -14.20 0.30 23.71
N GLN A 220 -14.76 -0.67 22.98
CA GLN A 220 -14.43 -2.09 23.15
C GLN A 220 -12.96 -2.38 22.77
N ARG A 221 -12.45 -1.77 21.70
CA ARG A 221 -11.06 -1.91 21.28
C ARG A 221 -10.10 -1.37 22.34
N ILE A 222 -10.35 -0.17 22.85
CA ILE A 222 -9.56 0.45 23.94
C ILE A 222 -9.59 -0.46 25.17
N GLN A 223 -10.75 -1.00 25.56
CA GLN A 223 -10.84 -1.93 26.68
C GLN A 223 -10.03 -3.21 26.45
N ALA A 224 -10.15 -3.83 25.28
CA ALA A 224 -9.40 -5.04 24.93
C ALA A 224 -7.88 -4.80 24.90
N GLU A 225 -7.43 -3.65 24.41
CA GLU A 225 -6.03 -3.24 24.44
C GLU A 225 -5.51 -3.06 25.87
N MET A 226 -6.29 -2.40 26.74
CA MET A 226 -5.93 -2.23 28.16
C MET A 226 -5.85 -3.59 28.88
N GLU A 227 -6.78 -4.51 28.60
CA GLU A 227 -6.75 -5.87 29.14
C GLU A 227 -5.50 -6.65 28.67
N ARG A 228 -5.17 -6.57 27.38
CA ARG A 228 -3.95 -7.19 26.82
C ARG A 228 -2.70 -6.62 27.47
N ALA A 229 -2.62 -5.30 27.62
CA ALA A 229 -1.49 -4.64 28.26
C ALA A 229 -1.34 -5.07 29.73
N ARG A 230 -2.45 -5.21 30.47
CA ARG A 230 -2.42 -5.73 31.85
C ARG A 230 -1.94 -7.18 31.91
N LEU A 231 -2.40 -8.03 31.00
CA LEU A 231 -1.96 -9.41 30.94
C LEU A 231 -0.46 -9.51 30.63
N GLN A 232 0.05 -8.66 29.73
CA GLN A 232 1.47 -8.57 29.42
C GLN A 232 2.28 -8.17 30.66
N VAL A 233 1.89 -7.10 31.36
CA VAL A 233 2.59 -6.66 32.58
C VAL A 233 2.62 -7.77 33.64
N ARG A 234 1.51 -8.50 33.83
CA ARG A 234 1.48 -9.66 34.77
C ARG A 234 2.43 -10.77 34.34
N THR A 235 2.50 -11.05 33.04
CA THR A 235 3.42 -12.05 32.47
C THR A 235 4.87 -11.62 32.68
N ASP A 236 5.19 -10.35 32.45
CA ASP A 236 6.52 -9.80 32.65
C ASP A 236 6.91 -9.78 34.14
N VAL A 237 5.96 -9.52 35.06
CA VAL A 237 6.20 -9.64 36.51
C VAL A 237 6.51 -11.09 36.89
N ALA A 238 5.77 -12.06 36.34
CA ALA A 238 6.06 -13.47 36.57
C ALA A 238 7.45 -13.85 36.05
N HIS A 239 7.80 -13.40 34.85
CA HIS A 239 9.14 -13.61 34.30
C HIS A 239 10.23 -12.97 35.16
N ALA A 240 10.03 -11.73 35.64
CA ALA A 240 10.95 -11.08 36.56
C ALA A 240 11.16 -11.89 37.85
N ARG A 241 10.10 -12.51 38.39
CA ARG A 241 10.21 -13.40 39.57
C ARG A 241 11.05 -14.64 39.29
N ASP A 242 10.90 -15.26 38.13
CA ASP A 242 11.73 -16.41 37.72
C ASP A 242 13.21 -16.01 37.57
N LEU A 243 13.47 -14.82 37.01
CA LEU A 243 14.83 -14.28 36.91
C LEU A 243 15.42 -13.97 38.30
N ILE A 244 14.63 -13.44 39.24
CA ILE A 244 15.07 -13.21 40.63
C ILE A 244 15.51 -14.55 41.26
N VAL A 245 14.74 -15.62 41.09
CA VAL A 245 15.10 -16.96 41.62
C VAL A 245 16.40 -17.45 41.00
N THR A 246 16.56 -17.31 39.68
CA THR A 246 17.80 -17.68 38.98
C THR A 246 19.00 -16.89 39.53
N ALA A 247 18.87 -15.57 39.69
CA ALA A 247 19.94 -14.73 40.20
C ALA A 247 20.32 -15.08 41.65
N ILE A 248 19.37 -15.48 42.50
CA ILE A 248 19.66 -15.97 43.86
C ILE A 248 20.49 -17.27 43.79
N ALA A 249 20.12 -18.20 42.91
CA ALA A 249 20.84 -19.47 42.77
C ALA A 249 22.29 -19.24 42.30
N GLU A 250 22.50 -18.37 41.31
CA GLU A 250 23.84 -17.99 40.82
C GLU A 250 24.65 -17.26 41.91
N ALA A 251 24.01 -16.39 42.71
CA ALA A 251 24.67 -15.73 43.84
C ALA A 251 25.11 -16.74 44.91
N ASP A 252 24.29 -17.75 45.20
CA ASP A 252 24.60 -18.82 46.15
C ASP A 252 25.75 -19.70 45.63
N GLU A 253 25.74 -20.07 44.35
CA GLU A 253 26.85 -20.79 43.71
C GLU A 253 28.14 -19.96 43.79
N LEU A 254 28.08 -18.67 43.45
CA LEU A 254 29.23 -17.78 43.53
C LEU A 254 29.77 -17.67 44.97
N ARG A 255 28.91 -17.58 45.98
CA ARG A 255 29.30 -17.58 47.40
C ARG A 255 30.01 -18.87 47.81
N GLN A 256 29.61 -20.01 47.25
CA GLN A 256 30.29 -21.30 47.49
C GLN A 256 31.66 -21.34 46.82
N GLN A 257 31.78 -20.82 45.59
CA GLN A 257 33.05 -20.76 44.85
C GLN A 257 34.02 -19.74 45.47
N LEU A 258 33.52 -18.62 46.00
CA LEU A 258 34.29 -17.54 46.60
C LEU A 258 33.79 -17.15 48.01
N PRO A 259 34.09 -17.95 49.06
CA PRO A 259 33.57 -17.70 50.41
C PRO A 259 34.03 -16.38 51.06
N ALA A 260 35.07 -15.75 50.53
CA ALA A 260 35.63 -14.49 51.02
C ALA A 260 35.20 -13.26 50.20
N ALA A 261 34.34 -13.43 49.18
CA ALA A 261 33.87 -12.35 48.33
C ALA A 261 32.73 -11.55 49.01
N GLU A 262 32.92 -10.24 49.18
CA GLU A 262 31.96 -9.31 49.79
C GLU A 262 31.34 -8.34 48.76
N GLY A 263 31.54 -8.57 47.47
CA GLY A 263 31.07 -7.73 46.38
C GLY A 263 29.56 -7.83 46.12
N ASP A 264 29.09 -6.97 45.23
CA ASP A 264 27.66 -6.85 44.94
C ASP A 264 27.04 -8.11 44.30
N LEU A 265 27.82 -8.97 43.63
CA LEU A 265 27.33 -10.24 43.10
C LEU A 265 27.13 -11.31 44.17
N THR A 266 27.75 -11.20 45.35
CA THR A 266 27.48 -12.13 46.46
C THR A 266 26.32 -11.66 47.34
N ALA A 267 25.96 -10.38 47.27
CA ALA A 267 24.88 -9.75 48.04
C ALA A 267 23.78 -9.16 47.15
N VAL A 268 23.15 -10.00 46.32
CA VAL A 268 22.05 -9.60 45.43
C VAL A 268 20.89 -8.97 46.21
N PRO A 269 20.31 -7.84 45.75
CA PRO A 269 19.20 -7.16 46.42
C PRO A 269 17.84 -7.88 46.19
N SER A 270 17.79 -9.21 46.39
CA SER A 270 16.62 -10.05 46.09
C SER A 270 15.35 -9.64 46.84
N ASP A 271 15.47 -9.19 48.09
CA ASP A 271 14.34 -8.67 48.88
C ASP A 271 13.74 -7.41 48.24
N GLN A 272 14.60 -6.53 47.71
CA GLN A 272 14.16 -5.28 47.06
C GLN A 272 13.47 -5.58 45.73
N TRP A 273 14.02 -6.51 44.93
CA TRP A 273 13.41 -6.93 43.67
C TRP A 273 12.07 -7.62 43.89
N THR A 274 11.98 -8.51 44.88
CA THR A 274 10.74 -9.19 45.23
C THR A 274 9.67 -8.18 45.66
N ALA A 275 10.03 -7.23 46.55
CA ALA A 275 9.13 -6.17 46.98
C ALA A 275 8.67 -5.27 45.82
N ARG A 276 9.58 -4.88 44.90
CA ARG A 276 9.24 -4.10 43.69
C ARG A 276 8.30 -4.86 42.77
N SER A 277 8.55 -6.15 42.51
CA SER A 277 7.68 -6.98 41.67
C SER A 277 6.25 -7.07 42.24
N ALA A 278 6.12 -7.23 43.57
CA ALA A 278 4.84 -7.26 44.27
C ALA A 278 4.12 -5.90 44.27
N GLN A 279 4.87 -4.81 44.39
CA GLN A 279 4.32 -3.44 44.32
C GLN A 279 3.78 -3.12 42.92
N ILE A 280 4.46 -3.55 41.86
CA ILE A 280 3.99 -3.36 40.48
C ILE A 280 2.67 -4.13 40.27
N GLU A 281 2.61 -5.39 40.68
CA GLU A 281 1.42 -6.23 40.49
C GLU A 281 0.21 -5.73 41.30
N SER A 282 0.42 -5.42 42.59
CA SER A 282 -0.67 -4.94 43.46
C SER A 282 -1.19 -3.54 43.10
N GLY A 283 -0.37 -2.74 42.41
CA GLY A 283 -0.73 -1.39 41.96
C GLY A 283 -1.19 -1.30 40.50
N LEU A 284 -1.46 -2.41 39.82
CA LEU A 284 -1.78 -2.42 38.38
C LEU A 284 -3.25 -2.01 38.10
N SER A 285 -3.41 -0.87 37.43
CA SER A 285 -4.69 -0.27 37.02
C SER A 285 -4.68 0.10 35.53
N ASP A 286 -5.85 0.41 34.95
CA ASP A 286 -5.93 0.88 33.56
C ASP A 286 -5.18 2.21 33.38
N GLU A 287 -5.23 3.09 34.38
CA GLU A 287 -4.62 4.42 34.34
C GLU A 287 -3.09 4.39 34.37
N ASN A 288 -2.48 3.33 34.92
CA ASN A 288 -1.02 3.25 35.12
C ASN A 288 -0.35 2.06 34.43
N VAL A 289 -1.06 1.31 33.57
CA VAL A 289 -0.52 0.10 32.92
C VAL A 289 0.79 0.35 32.18
N ARG A 290 0.91 1.50 31.49
CA ARG A 290 2.12 1.89 30.76
C ARG A 290 3.29 2.21 31.69
N GLU A 291 3.03 2.91 32.78
CA GLU A 291 4.04 3.20 33.81
C GLU A 291 4.53 1.90 34.47
N ARG A 292 3.61 0.99 34.80
CA ARG A 292 3.93 -0.32 35.38
C ARG A 292 4.75 -1.17 34.43
N ALA A 293 4.43 -1.18 33.13
CA ALA A 293 5.24 -1.87 32.11
C ALA A 293 6.70 -1.39 32.10
N GLN A 294 6.92 -0.07 32.15
CA GLN A 294 8.26 0.50 32.23
C GLN A 294 8.99 0.11 33.52
N GLN A 295 8.29 0.09 34.65
CA GLN A 295 8.86 -0.32 35.94
C GLN A 295 9.28 -1.79 35.94
N VAL A 296 8.50 -2.68 35.32
CA VAL A 296 8.87 -4.11 35.18
C VAL A 296 10.04 -4.27 34.22
N ALA A 297 10.03 -3.60 33.07
CA ALA A 297 11.14 -3.66 32.12
C ALA A 297 12.46 -3.18 32.75
N SER A 298 12.42 -2.09 33.53
CA SER A 298 13.58 -1.62 34.29
C SER A 298 14.05 -2.64 35.33
N LEU A 299 13.13 -3.31 36.02
CA LEU A 299 13.47 -4.37 36.98
C LEU A 299 14.12 -5.57 36.27
N ILE A 300 13.56 -6.03 35.15
CA ILE A 300 14.12 -7.11 34.33
C ILE A 300 15.52 -6.75 33.83
N ALA A 301 15.72 -5.53 33.33
CA ALA A 301 17.03 -5.07 32.86
C ALA A 301 18.08 -5.06 33.99
N GLU A 302 17.69 -4.62 35.18
CA GLU A 302 18.54 -4.65 36.38
C GLU A 302 18.94 -6.08 36.73
N ILE A 303 17.98 -7.03 36.80
CA ILE A 303 18.24 -8.44 37.11
C ILE A 303 19.15 -9.08 36.05
N ASN A 304 18.90 -8.81 34.77
CA ASN A 304 19.73 -9.31 33.67
C ASN A 304 21.16 -8.77 33.72
N GLY A 305 21.37 -7.55 34.23
CA GLY A 305 22.70 -7.02 34.50
C GLY A 305 23.50 -7.90 35.46
N TYR A 306 22.86 -8.39 36.52
CA TYR A 306 23.48 -9.35 37.45
C TYR A 306 23.70 -10.73 36.81
N LEU A 307 22.72 -11.26 36.08
CA LEU A 307 22.84 -12.56 35.39
C LEU A 307 23.99 -12.57 34.37
N ASN A 308 24.16 -11.49 33.61
CA ASN A 308 25.29 -11.33 32.70
C ASN A 308 26.62 -11.28 33.45
N ALA A 309 26.68 -10.55 34.57
CA ALA A 309 27.87 -10.49 35.41
C ALA A 309 28.25 -11.87 36.01
N TYR A 310 27.26 -12.72 36.35
CA TYR A 310 27.53 -14.11 36.74
C TYR A 310 28.12 -14.94 35.60
N ALA A 311 27.54 -14.85 34.40
CA ALA A 311 28.05 -15.56 33.23
C ALA A 311 29.50 -15.15 32.90
N GLU A 312 29.81 -13.86 32.99
CA GLU A 312 31.17 -13.34 32.81
C GLU A 312 32.13 -13.83 33.89
N HIS A 313 31.69 -13.89 35.15
CA HIS A 313 32.49 -14.42 36.25
C HIS A 313 32.83 -15.90 36.05
N ALA A 314 31.85 -16.70 35.61
CA ALA A 314 32.04 -18.11 35.27
C ALA A 314 33.03 -18.29 34.11
N ALA A 315 32.91 -17.48 33.05
CA ALA A 315 33.77 -17.54 31.87
C ALA A 315 35.18 -16.98 32.10
N PHE A 316 35.38 -16.13 33.11
CA PHE A 316 36.62 -15.38 33.32
C PHE A 316 37.84 -16.30 33.45
N ALA A 317 37.76 -17.40 34.20
CA ALA A 317 38.91 -18.28 34.43
C ALA A 317 39.50 -18.84 33.12
N GLU A 318 38.63 -19.25 32.19
CA GLU A 318 39.07 -19.76 30.90
C GLU A 318 39.61 -18.64 30.01
N ASN A 319 38.92 -17.50 30.02
CA ASN A 319 39.27 -16.34 29.23
C ASN A 319 40.62 -15.73 29.65
N GLU A 320 40.84 -15.56 30.96
CA GLU A 320 42.13 -15.13 31.51
C GLU A 320 43.24 -16.09 31.07
N ARG A 321 43.04 -17.40 31.23
CA ARG A 321 44.02 -18.41 30.83
C ARG A 321 44.37 -18.30 29.34
N ARG A 322 43.37 -18.08 28.49
CA ARG A 322 43.56 -17.87 27.04
C ARG A 322 44.43 -16.65 26.76
N VAL A 323 44.18 -15.53 27.43
CA VAL A 323 44.99 -14.31 27.28
C VAL A 323 46.41 -14.53 27.80
N GLN A 324 46.58 -15.18 28.96
CA GLN A 324 47.90 -15.49 29.51
C GLN A 324 48.71 -16.42 28.59
N ASP A 325 48.07 -17.44 28.00
CA ASP A 325 48.73 -18.36 27.06
C ASP A 325 49.07 -17.66 25.74
N GLN A 326 48.24 -16.71 25.29
CA GLN A 326 48.54 -15.86 24.15
C GLN A 326 49.75 -14.95 24.40
N LEU A 327 49.85 -14.34 25.59
CA LEU A 327 51.04 -13.56 25.98
C LEU A 327 52.31 -14.42 25.93
N LYS A 328 52.28 -15.64 26.49
CA LYS A 328 53.42 -16.59 26.42
C LYS A 328 53.77 -16.93 24.97
N ALA A 329 52.76 -17.16 24.13
CA ALA A 329 52.96 -17.45 22.72
C ALA A 329 53.63 -16.27 21.99
N TRP A 330 53.21 -15.03 22.27
CA TRP A 330 53.82 -13.83 21.71
C TRP A 330 55.26 -13.62 22.19
N THR A 331 55.57 -13.81 23.48
CA THR A 331 56.95 -13.75 23.98
C THR A 331 57.85 -14.74 23.23
N LYS A 332 57.36 -15.98 23.04
CA LYS A 332 58.08 -17.01 22.29
C LYS A 332 58.25 -16.65 20.81
N GLN A 333 57.23 -16.09 20.18
CA GLN A 333 57.23 -15.74 18.75
C GLN A 333 58.19 -14.58 18.45
N LEU A 334 58.30 -13.61 19.35
CA LEU A 334 59.23 -12.48 19.22
C LEU A 334 60.69 -12.86 19.53
N GLY A 335 60.93 -14.05 20.08
CA GLY A 335 62.26 -14.56 20.41
C GLY A 335 62.93 -13.81 21.56
N LEU A 336 62.15 -13.22 22.45
CA LEU A 336 62.65 -12.39 23.55
C LEU A 336 62.96 -13.25 24.78
N SER A 337 64.15 -13.06 25.36
CA SER A 337 64.56 -13.75 26.60
C SER A 337 63.88 -13.18 27.86
N ARG A 338 63.24 -12.02 27.74
CA ARG A 338 62.52 -11.32 28.81
C ARG A 338 61.26 -10.68 28.24
N ASP A 339 60.20 -10.63 29.03
CA ASP A 339 58.93 -10.05 28.58
C ASP A 339 59.06 -8.55 28.27
N PRO A 340 58.40 -8.07 27.20
CA PRO A 340 58.28 -6.64 26.89
C PRO A 340 57.59 -5.86 28.00
N GLN A 341 57.99 -4.60 28.22
CA GLN A 341 57.31 -3.67 29.14
C GLN A 341 55.86 -3.43 28.71
N GLU A 342 55.58 -3.55 27.41
CA GLU A 342 54.24 -3.45 26.83
C GLU A 342 53.29 -4.51 27.40
N PHE A 343 53.78 -5.67 27.87
CA PHE A 343 52.95 -6.71 28.47
C PHE A 343 52.63 -6.44 29.95
N ASP A 344 53.35 -5.54 30.62
CA ASP A 344 53.14 -5.25 32.04
C ASP A 344 51.78 -4.60 32.28
N LYS A 345 51.31 -3.72 31.38
CA LYS A 345 49.98 -3.11 31.47
C LYS A 345 48.87 -4.16 31.37
N MET A 346 49.00 -5.11 30.45
CA MET A 346 48.05 -6.22 30.32
C MET A 346 48.01 -7.07 31.59
N ARG A 347 49.18 -7.37 32.18
CA ARG A 347 49.24 -8.11 33.45
C ARG A 347 48.59 -7.35 34.60
N GLN A 348 48.83 -6.03 34.69
CA GLN A 348 48.17 -5.19 35.69
C GLN A 348 46.65 -5.21 35.53
N LEU A 349 46.14 -5.13 34.30
CA LEU A 349 44.70 -5.23 34.02
C LEU A 349 44.15 -6.61 34.38
N LEU A 350 44.83 -7.70 34.03
CA LEU A 350 44.43 -9.06 34.41
C LEU A 350 44.45 -9.25 35.94
N THR A 351 45.47 -8.76 36.64
CA THR A 351 45.51 -8.82 38.12
C THR A 351 44.41 -7.98 38.75
N LYS A 352 44.10 -6.81 38.19
CA LYS A 352 42.99 -5.98 38.65
C LYS A 352 41.65 -6.68 38.44
N ALA A 353 41.44 -7.28 37.26
CA ALA A 353 40.25 -8.06 36.96
C ALA A 353 40.13 -9.30 37.86
N ASP A 354 41.22 -10.03 38.11
CA ASP A 354 41.26 -11.16 39.04
C ASP A 354 40.93 -10.72 40.47
N SER A 355 41.46 -9.58 40.94
CA SER A 355 41.11 -9.04 42.25
C SER A 355 39.64 -8.62 42.35
N THR A 356 39.07 -8.09 41.26
CA THR A 356 37.65 -7.69 41.17
C THR A 356 36.75 -8.93 41.14
N ARG A 357 37.18 -9.98 40.45
CA ARG A 357 36.55 -11.30 40.45
C ARG A 357 36.58 -11.94 41.82
N ALA A 358 37.73 -11.94 42.49
CA ALA A 358 37.89 -12.49 43.84
C ALA A 358 37.06 -11.73 44.88
N ALA A 359 36.82 -10.43 44.66
CA ALA A 359 35.88 -9.66 45.46
C ALA A 359 34.41 -9.99 45.14
N GLY A 360 34.11 -10.64 44.01
CA GLY A 360 32.73 -10.93 43.57
C GLY A 360 31.97 -9.69 43.13
N SER A 361 32.63 -8.77 42.41
CA SER A 361 32.01 -7.52 41.97
C SER A 361 31.53 -7.55 40.51
N SER A 362 30.40 -6.90 40.23
CA SER A 362 29.87 -6.70 38.86
C SER A 362 30.78 -5.85 37.98
N ALA A 363 31.67 -5.06 38.57
CA ALA A 363 32.68 -4.26 37.85
C ALA A 363 33.68 -5.12 37.06
N LEU A 364 33.67 -6.44 37.24
CA LEU A 364 34.49 -7.38 36.45
C LEU A 364 34.27 -7.20 34.94
N ALA A 365 33.05 -6.90 34.51
CA ALA A 365 32.70 -6.64 33.12
C ALA A 365 33.54 -5.50 32.52
N ASP A 366 33.58 -4.37 33.23
CA ASP A 366 34.32 -3.18 32.80
C ASP A 366 35.83 -3.43 32.78
N GLU A 367 36.35 -4.13 33.80
CA GLU A 367 37.77 -4.50 33.84
C GLU A 367 38.13 -5.48 32.71
N TRP A 368 37.23 -6.39 32.37
CA TRP A 368 37.42 -7.32 31.26
C TRP A 368 37.35 -6.63 29.90
N ALA A 369 36.44 -5.67 29.72
CA ALA A 369 36.41 -4.83 28.53
C ALA A 369 37.74 -4.06 28.35
N ALA A 370 38.32 -3.53 29.43
CA ALA A 370 39.63 -2.89 29.40
C ALA A 370 40.75 -3.88 29.00
N VAL A 371 40.69 -5.14 29.47
CA VAL A 371 41.60 -6.21 29.03
C VAL A 371 41.47 -6.46 27.53
N GLN A 372 40.26 -6.57 26.99
CA GLN A 372 40.05 -6.81 25.56
C GLN A 372 40.59 -5.68 24.68
N VAL A 373 40.38 -4.42 25.08
CA VAL A 373 40.91 -3.25 24.36
C VAL A 373 42.44 -3.28 24.33
N GLU A 374 43.10 -3.57 25.46
CA GLU A 374 44.56 -3.66 25.49
C GLU A 374 45.07 -4.89 24.71
N GLN A 375 44.30 -5.98 24.66
CA GLN A 375 44.66 -7.19 23.91
C GLN A 375 44.72 -6.88 22.41
N GLN A 376 43.75 -6.16 21.88
CA GLN A 376 43.74 -5.71 20.48
C GLN A 376 44.89 -4.74 20.19
N ARG A 377 45.25 -3.86 21.13
CA ARG A 377 46.40 -2.97 21.01
C ARG A 377 47.72 -3.76 20.95
N LEU A 378 47.90 -4.73 21.84
CA LEU A 378 49.09 -5.59 21.86
C LEU A 378 49.19 -6.46 20.61
N GLN A 379 48.08 -7.01 20.13
CA GLN A 379 48.08 -7.81 18.90
C GLN A 379 48.61 -7.01 17.70
N ARG A 380 48.20 -5.73 17.57
CA ARG A 380 48.74 -4.83 16.54
C ARG A 380 50.24 -4.60 16.71
N TRP A 381 50.67 -4.24 17.92
CA TRP A 381 52.09 -4.03 18.21
C TRP A 381 52.95 -5.28 17.91
N VAL A 382 52.51 -6.47 18.33
CA VAL A 382 53.20 -7.74 18.03
C VAL A 382 53.31 -7.98 16.53
N SER A 383 52.23 -7.73 15.78
CA SER A 383 52.23 -7.90 14.32
C SER A 383 53.21 -6.96 13.62
N GLU A 384 53.34 -5.72 14.09
CA GLU A 384 54.31 -4.74 13.59
C GLU A 384 55.76 -5.17 13.87
N GLN A 385 56.03 -5.69 15.07
CA GLN A 385 57.37 -6.19 15.43
C GLN A 385 57.76 -7.43 14.62
N ILE A 386 56.82 -8.36 14.39
CA ILE A 386 57.05 -9.52 13.52
C ILE A 386 57.33 -9.06 12.08
N ALA A 387 56.57 -8.09 11.58
CA ALA A 387 56.79 -7.52 10.24
C ALA A 387 58.15 -6.82 10.15
N ALA A 388 58.59 -6.11 11.20
CA ALA A 388 59.90 -5.49 11.28
C ALA A 388 61.03 -6.54 11.28
N GLN A 389 60.92 -7.60 12.10
CA GLN A 389 61.88 -8.71 12.10
C GLN A 389 61.95 -9.42 10.74
N GLN A 390 60.82 -9.62 10.07
CA GLN A 390 60.79 -10.20 8.72
C GLN A 390 61.43 -9.28 7.67
N ARG A 391 61.24 -7.96 7.79
CA ARG A 391 61.91 -6.97 6.92
C ARG A 391 63.43 -6.95 7.14
N ASP A 392 63.89 -7.09 8.39
CA ASP A 392 65.32 -7.17 8.71
C ASP A 392 65.93 -8.51 8.30
N ALA A 393 65.19 -9.60 8.43
CA ALA A 393 65.60 -10.91 7.92
C ALA A 393 65.66 -10.91 6.38
N ALA A 394 64.72 -10.23 5.70
CA ALA A 394 64.73 -10.04 4.25
C ALA A 394 65.91 -9.16 3.78
N ARG A 395 66.26 -8.10 4.52
CA ARG A 395 67.45 -7.26 4.27
C ARG A 395 68.75 -8.05 4.45
N ARG A 396 68.85 -8.88 5.50
CA ARG A 396 70.02 -9.77 5.70
C ARG A 396 70.14 -10.86 4.64
N LYS A 397 69.02 -11.32 4.07
CA LYS A 397 69.00 -12.30 2.96
C LYS A 397 69.42 -11.70 1.62
N LEU A 398 69.26 -10.38 1.44
CA LEU A 398 69.66 -9.63 0.23
C LEU A 398 71.17 -9.32 0.19
N ILE A 399 71.84 -9.20 1.35
CA ILE A 399 73.29 -8.94 1.46
C ILE A 399 74.13 -10.23 1.36
N ARG A 400 73.53 -11.40 1.62
CA ARG A 400 74.26 -12.68 1.69
C ARG A 400 74.33 -13.48 0.37
N ASN A 401 73.79 -12.96 -0.73
CA ASN A 401 73.62 -13.71 -1.99
C ASN A 401 74.55 -13.28 -3.16
N SER A 402 75.67 -12.59 -2.91
CA SER A 402 76.59 -12.11 -3.98
C SER A 402 78.04 -12.64 -3.95
N VAL A 403 78.39 -13.65 -3.14
CA VAL A 403 79.73 -14.29 -3.23
C VAL A 403 79.66 -15.79 -2.97
N ALA A 404 80.36 -16.54 -3.83
CA ALA A 404 80.76 -17.95 -3.76
C ALA A 404 79.76 -19.02 -4.21
N ALA A 405 79.74 -19.23 -5.54
CA ALA A 405 79.43 -20.52 -6.14
C ALA A 405 80.74 -21.27 -6.45
N THR A 406 80.99 -22.43 -5.83
CA THR A 406 81.61 -23.60 -6.49
C THR A 406 81.65 -24.84 -5.57
N LEU A 407 81.11 -25.96 -6.10
CA LEU A 407 81.56 -27.37 -5.98
C LEU A 407 81.54 -28.01 -4.56
N VAL A 408 81.16 -29.27 -4.30
CA VAL A 408 80.94 -30.47 -5.11
C VAL A 408 80.13 -31.51 -4.28
N ILE A 409 79.13 -32.11 -4.94
CA ILE A 409 78.72 -33.53 -5.03
C ILE A 409 79.47 -34.47 -4.05
N VAL A 410 78.85 -35.23 -3.12
CA VAL A 410 78.36 -36.62 -3.28
C VAL A 410 77.65 -37.03 -1.97
N ALA A 411 76.31 -37.01 -1.93
CA ALA A 411 75.46 -37.77 -0.99
C ALA A 411 73.97 -37.76 -1.46
N LEU A 412 73.74 -37.74 -2.77
CA LEU A 412 72.46 -37.45 -3.42
C LEU A 412 71.66 -38.69 -3.85
N ALA A 413 71.88 -39.85 -3.22
CA ALA A 413 71.15 -41.09 -3.57
C ALA A 413 70.06 -41.51 -2.57
N THR A 414 70.07 -41.01 -1.33
CA THR A 414 69.09 -41.42 -0.29
C THR A 414 68.13 -40.31 0.15
N VAL A 415 68.45 -39.04 -0.09
CA VAL A 415 67.55 -37.90 0.19
C VAL A 415 66.55 -37.65 -0.94
N GLY A 416 66.85 -38.09 -2.18
CA GLY A 416 66.00 -37.89 -3.36
C GLY A 416 64.62 -38.55 -3.24
N LEU A 417 64.51 -39.69 -2.54
CA LEU A 417 63.24 -40.39 -2.34
C LEU A 417 62.33 -39.66 -1.34
N LEU A 418 62.89 -39.08 -0.28
CA LEU A 418 62.15 -38.31 0.72
C LEU A 418 61.78 -36.90 0.22
N ILE A 419 62.63 -36.25 -0.57
CA ILE A 419 62.32 -34.96 -1.21
C ILE A 419 61.28 -35.13 -2.32
N TRP A 420 61.29 -36.23 -3.08
CA TRP A 420 60.31 -36.49 -4.13
C TRP A 420 58.90 -36.75 -3.57
N LEU A 421 58.78 -37.54 -2.51
CA LEU A 421 57.51 -37.73 -1.79
C LEU A 421 57.01 -36.43 -1.13
N ASN A 422 57.91 -35.61 -0.58
CA ASN A 422 57.54 -34.32 0.01
C ASN A 422 57.19 -33.25 -1.05
N ARG A 423 57.83 -33.26 -2.23
CA ARG A 423 57.53 -32.34 -3.36
C ARG A 423 56.17 -32.59 -3.99
N ARG A 424 55.68 -33.83 -4.01
CA ARG A 424 54.35 -34.19 -4.56
C ARG A 424 53.22 -33.97 -3.53
N ARG A 425 53.52 -34.14 -2.23
CA ARG A 425 52.56 -33.97 -1.12
C ARG A 425 52.27 -32.51 -0.74
N VAL A 426 53.29 -31.66 -0.67
CA VAL A 426 53.12 -30.25 -0.24
C VAL A 426 52.10 -29.46 -1.10
N PRO A 427 52.08 -29.56 -2.44
CA PRO A 427 51.06 -28.88 -3.23
C PRO A 427 49.66 -29.47 -3.02
N ALA A 428 49.50 -30.81 -3.00
CA ALA A 428 48.22 -31.47 -2.76
C ALA A 428 47.64 -31.16 -1.37
N ARG A 429 48.48 -31.13 -0.32
CA ARG A 429 48.10 -30.74 1.03
C ARG A 429 47.68 -29.27 1.12
N LYS A 430 48.41 -28.36 0.47
CA LYS A 430 48.04 -26.94 0.45
C LYS A 430 46.73 -26.72 -0.31
N GLN A 431 46.56 -27.35 -1.46
CA GLN A 431 45.31 -27.32 -2.23
C GLN A 431 44.14 -27.90 -1.42
N ALA A 432 44.33 -29.03 -0.73
CA ALA A 432 43.29 -29.63 0.12
C ALA A 432 42.89 -28.75 1.29
N LEU A 433 43.88 -28.20 2.02
CA LEU A 433 43.60 -27.33 3.15
C LEU A 433 42.95 -26.01 2.72
N GLN A 434 43.35 -25.48 1.56
CA GLN A 434 42.76 -24.26 1.02
C GLN A 434 41.34 -24.52 0.51
N ALA A 435 41.13 -25.54 -0.32
CA ALA A 435 39.81 -25.91 -0.82
C ALA A 435 38.84 -26.27 0.31
N PHE A 436 39.30 -27.00 1.33
CA PHE A 436 38.51 -27.29 2.52
C PHE A 436 38.19 -26.02 3.31
N ALA A 437 39.16 -25.13 3.55
CA ALA A 437 38.91 -23.88 4.28
C ALA A 437 37.97 -22.92 3.53
N ASP A 438 38.11 -22.81 2.20
CA ASP A 438 37.23 -22.01 1.35
C ASP A 438 35.80 -22.58 1.39
N ARG A 439 35.66 -23.91 1.36
CA ARG A 439 34.36 -24.58 1.49
C ARG A 439 33.76 -24.48 2.89
N GLU A 440 34.54 -24.71 3.93
CA GLU A 440 34.15 -24.55 5.35
C GLU A 440 33.59 -23.15 5.59
N LYS A 441 34.24 -22.12 5.02
CA LYS A 441 33.76 -20.75 5.08
C LYS A 441 32.43 -20.55 4.33
N SER A 442 32.30 -21.11 3.13
CA SER A 442 31.05 -21.02 2.34
C SER A 442 29.89 -21.74 3.03
N VAL A 443 30.13 -22.91 3.60
CA VAL A 443 29.12 -23.71 4.32
C VAL A 443 28.68 -22.97 5.57
N ARG A 444 29.62 -22.49 6.41
CA ARG A 444 29.28 -21.70 7.58
C ARG A 444 28.45 -20.47 7.24
N ALA A 445 28.83 -19.73 6.20
CA ALA A 445 28.08 -18.53 5.79
C ALA A 445 26.63 -18.85 5.38
N GLU A 446 26.39 -20.00 4.75
CA GLU A 446 25.02 -20.44 4.39
C GLU A 446 24.27 -21.01 5.61
N MET A 447 24.96 -21.71 6.53
CA MET A 447 24.37 -22.16 7.81
C MET A 447 23.93 -20.98 8.67
N ASP A 448 24.76 -19.94 8.77
CA ASP A 448 24.41 -18.71 9.49
C ASP A 448 23.15 -18.04 8.90
N GLN A 449 23.01 -18.05 7.57
CA GLN A 449 21.79 -17.54 6.91
C GLN A 449 20.55 -18.37 7.25
N VAL A 450 20.69 -19.70 7.30
CA VAL A 450 19.59 -20.59 7.66
C VAL A 450 19.19 -20.44 9.13
N LEU A 451 20.13 -20.19 10.05
CA LEU A 451 19.83 -19.84 11.43
C LEU A 451 18.98 -18.57 11.53
N VAL A 452 19.31 -17.53 10.75
CA VAL A 452 18.47 -16.32 10.65
C VAL A 452 17.06 -16.65 10.15
N LEU A 453 16.92 -17.57 9.17
CA LEU A 453 15.61 -18.01 8.69
C LEU A 453 14.80 -18.77 9.76
N PHE A 454 15.46 -19.57 10.61
CA PHE A 454 14.80 -20.24 11.74
C PHE A 454 14.24 -19.22 12.74
N ASP A 455 15.06 -18.26 13.16
CA ASP A 455 14.67 -17.21 14.10
C ASP A 455 13.51 -16.38 13.54
N ARG A 456 13.63 -15.99 12.27
CA ARG A 456 12.62 -15.20 11.56
C ARG A 456 11.31 -15.96 11.35
N SER A 457 11.38 -17.25 10.99
CA SER A 457 10.20 -18.13 10.93
C SER A 457 9.49 -18.22 12.28
N ARG A 458 10.26 -18.36 13.37
CA ARG A 458 9.72 -18.41 14.73
C ARG A 458 9.09 -17.08 15.16
N GLU A 459 9.67 -15.95 14.77
CA GLU A 459 9.11 -14.62 15.04
C GLU A 459 7.78 -14.40 14.30
N ILE A 460 7.74 -14.70 12.99
CA ILE A 460 6.57 -14.45 12.14
C ILE A 460 5.45 -15.46 12.43
N LEU A 461 5.75 -16.75 12.32
CA LEU A 461 4.75 -17.83 12.34
C LEU A 461 4.55 -18.45 13.73
N GLY A 462 5.53 -18.31 14.62
CA GLY A 462 5.54 -19.02 15.89
C GLY A 462 5.74 -20.53 15.71
N THR A 463 5.10 -21.32 16.55
CA THR A 463 5.02 -22.78 16.37
C THR A 463 3.88 -23.15 15.44
N LYS A 464 3.94 -24.35 14.85
CA LYS A 464 2.85 -24.89 14.02
C LYS A 464 1.51 -24.92 14.76
N GLU A 465 1.54 -25.20 16.07
CA GLU A 465 0.37 -25.14 16.95
C GLU A 465 -0.15 -23.72 17.15
N SER A 466 0.72 -22.72 17.32
CA SER A 466 0.27 -21.32 17.42
C SER A 466 -0.34 -20.85 16.11
N MET A 467 0.20 -21.26 14.96
CA MET A 467 -0.36 -20.94 13.64
C MET A 467 -1.77 -21.54 13.48
N GLN A 468 -1.97 -22.80 13.88
CA GLN A 468 -3.31 -23.41 13.87
C GLN A 468 -4.31 -22.70 14.80
N ARG A 469 -3.85 -22.20 15.97
CA ARG A 469 -4.70 -21.42 16.88
C ARG A 469 -5.06 -20.03 16.34
N ARG A 470 -4.21 -19.41 15.53
CA ARG A 470 -4.49 -18.13 14.86
C ARG A 470 -5.61 -18.26 13.82
N GLY A 471 -5.90 -19.48 13.35
CA GLY A 471 -7.05 -19.75 12.49
C GLY A 471 -6.86 -19.33 11.02
N TYR A 472 -5.61 -19.18 10.56
CA TYR A 472 -5.34 -18.81 9.17
C TYR A 472 -5.87 -19.84 8.17
N THR A 473 -6.34 -19.35 7.03
CA THR A 473 -6.91 -20.14 5.93
C THR A 473 -6.28 -19.77 4.58
N GLY A 474 -6.72 -20.44 3.50
CA GLY A 474 -6.34 -20.13 2.12
C GLY A 474 -4.83 -20.05 1.85
N ASP A 475 -4.42 -18.97 1.17
CA ASP A 475 -3.04 -18.73 0.71
C ASP A 475 -2.10 -18.50 1.88
N THR A 476 -2.53 -17.78 2.93
CA THR A 476 -1.73 -17.56 4.14
C THR A 476 -1.40 -18.87 4.82
N LYS A 477 -2.39 -19.76 4.96
CA LYS A 477 -2.15 -21.10 5.52
C LYS A 477 -1.22 -21.91 4.62
N SER A 478 -1.47 -21.93 3.31
CA SER A 478 -0.63 -22.67 2.35
C SER A 478 0.83 -22.23 2.42
N LEU A 479 1.09 -20.92 2.41
CA LEU A 479 2.45 -20.37 2.53
C LEU A 479 3.07 -20.62 3.90
N SER A 480 2.28 -20.59 4.97
CA SER A 480 2.77 -20.92 6.31
C SER A 480 3.18 -22.38 6.41
N ASP A 481 2.38 -23.30 5.89
CA ASP A 481 2.70 -24.73 5.84
C ASP A 481 3.92 -25.01 4.95
N GLU A 482 4.03 -24.32 3.81
CA GLU A 482 5.20 -24.36 2.91
C GLU A 482 6.46 -23.83 3.60
N ALA A 483 6.37 -22.71 4.31
CA ALA A 483 7.48 -22.16 5.10
C ALA A 483 7.94 -23.14 6.19
N PHE A 484 7.02 -23.75 6.95
CA PHE A 484 7.38 -24.77 7.94
C PHE A 484 8.07 -25.97 7.29
N GLN A 485 7.57 -26.44 6.14
CA GLN A 485 8.20 -27.54 5.42
C GLN A 485 9.61 -27.18 4.95
N TYR A 486 9.82 -25.95 4.45
CA TYR A 486 11.13 -25.51 3.98
C TYR A 486 12.13 -25.42 5.14
N ILE A 487 11.67 -24.96 6.29
CA ILE A 487 12.43 -24.86 7.52
C ILE A 487 12.81 -26.25 8.05
N ASP A 488 11.86 -27.19 8.07
CA ASP A 488 12.13 -28.59 8.44
C ASP A 488 13.14 -29.25 7.49
N ASP A 489 12.97 -29.05 6.18
CA ASP A 489 13.90 -29.57 5.17
C ASP A 489 15.31 -29.00 5.36
N LEU A 490 15.43 -27.69 5.63
CA LEU A 490 16.71 -27.04 5.89
C LEU A 490 17.40 -27.59 7.14
N LEU A 491 16.66 -27.96 8.18
CA LEU A 491 17.22 -28.58 9.39
C LEU A 491 17.76 -29.99 9.13
N ILE A 492 17.06 -30.77 8.30
CA ILE A 492 17.53 -32.09 7.88
C ILE A 492 18.80 -31.94 7.02
N MET A 493 18.77 -31.03 6.05
CA MET A 493 19.89 -30.78 5.15
C MET A 493 21.10 -30.17 5.87
N SER A 494 20.91 -29.34 6.89
CA SER A 494 22.01 -28.75 7.66
C SER A 494 22.80 -29.81 8.42
N ASN A 495 22.11 -30.73 9.09
CA ASN A 495 22.74 -31.85 9.79
C ASN A 495 23.58 -32.71 8.82
N GLU A 496 23.09 -32.90 7.60
CA GLU A 496 23.78 -33.72 6.62
C GLU A 496 24.97 -32.99 5.98
N VAL A 497 24.85 -31.70 5.72
CA VAL A 497 25.96 -30.86 5.26
C VAL A 497 27.08 -30.83 6.32
N ASP A 498 26.74 -30.67 7.60
CA ASP A 498 27.70 -30.72 8.70
C ASP A 498 28.37 -32.09 8.81
N ARG A 499 27.60 -33.18 8.69
CA ARG A 499 28.13 -34.56 8.69
C ARG A 499 29.19 -34.76 7.59
N VAL A 500 28.89 -34.34 6.36
CA VAL A 500 29.83 -34.47 5.24
C VAL A 500 31.07 -33.59 5.43
N MET A 501 30.89 -32.38 5.99
CA MET A 501 32.01 -31.49 6.30
C MET A 501 32.89 -32.02 7.43
N ASP A 502 32.32 -32.66 8.45
CA ASP A 502 33.04 -33.34 9.54
C ASP A 502 33.82 -34.56 9.04
N GLU A 503 33.22 -35.39 8.16
CA GLU A 503 33.91 -36.51 7.49
C GLU A 503 35.12 -36.01 6.69
N ALA A 504 34.94 -34.90 5.94
CA ALA A 504 36.01 -34.29 5.19
C ALA A 504 37.08 -33.66 6.11
N GLU A 505 36.70 -33.06 7.23
CA GLU A 505 37.63 -32.53 8.23
C GLU A 505 38.46 -33.66 8.84
N GLU A 506 37.87 -34.80 9.19
CA GLU A 506 38.61 -35.91 9.79
C GLU A 506 39.66 -36.48 8.82
N LEU A 507 39.40 -36.42 7.51
CA LEU A 507 40.34 -36.84 6.47
C LEU A 507 41.48 -35.82 6.26
N VAL A 508 41.16 -34.52 6.25
CA VAL A 508 42.11 -33.43 5.99
C VAL A 508 42.90 -33.01 7.25
N ARG A 509 42.27 -33.05 8.43
CA ARG A 509 42.78 -32.65 9.75
C ARG A 509 42.50 -33.76 10.80
N PRO A 510 43.07 -34.97 10.68
CA PRO A 510 42.77 -36.08 11.59
C PRO A 510 43.19 -35.77 13.04
N LYS A 511 42.30 -36.07 13.99
CA LYS A 511 42.55 -35.90 15.43
C LYS A 511 43.48 -36.99 16.00
N GLN A 512 43.43 -38.21 15.46
CA GLN A 512 44.17 -39.39 15.93
C GLN A 512 45.67 -39.37 15.54
N VAL A 513 46.56 -39.77 16.45
CA VAL A 513 48.03 -39.76 16.28
C VAL A 513 48.52 -40.69 15.16
N THR A 514 47.91 -41.86 15.01
CA THR A 514 48.21 -42.84 13.95
C THR A 514 47.77 -42.34 12.57
N ALA A 515 46.63 -41.67 12.49
CA ALA A 515 46.14 -41.02 11.27
C ALA A 515 46.99 -39.80 10.87
N LYS A 516 47.48 -39.02 11.84
CA LYS A 516 48.50 -37.96 11.62
C LYS A 516 49.80 -38.54 11.04
N LEU A 517 50.22 -39.71 11.51
CA LEU A 517 51.39 -40.42 10.99
C LEU A 517 51.17 -40.86 9.53
N GLN A 518 50.02 -41.46 9.19
CA GLN A 518 49.68 -41.82 7.81
C GLN A 518 49.61 -40.59 6.88
N ASN A 519 49.01 -39.48 7.35
CA ASN A 519 48.98 -38.20 6.64
C ASN A 519 50.35 -37.55 6.50
N THR A 520 51.38 -38.06 7.19
CA THR A 520 52.77 -37.64 7.06
C THR A 520 53.47 -38.29 5.86
N PHE A 521 53.00 -39.45 5.39
CA PHE A 521 53.65 -40.23 4.34
C PHE A 521 52.83 -40.44 3.05
N SER A 522 51.52 -40.13 3.03
CA SER A 522 50.64 -40.29 1.85
C SER A 522 49.79 -39.04 1.56
N SER A 523 49.49 -38.76 0.27
CA SER A 523 48.54 -37.72 -0.19
C SER A 523 47.09 -38.20 -0.26
N GLU A 524 46.88 -39.51 -0.19
CA GLU A 524 45.63 -40.18 -0.51
C GLU A 524 44.44 -39.76 0.36
N ARG A 525 44.69 -39.43 1.63
CA ARG A 525 43.66 -38.90 2.54
C ARG A 525 43.26 -37.45 2.24
N TYR A 526 44.20 -36.63 1.77
CA TYR A 526 43.90 -35.26 1.35
C TYR A 526 43.07 -35.27 0.05
N GLU A 527 43.40 -36.16 -0.88
CA GLU A 527 42.64 -36.36 -2.11
C GLU A 527 41.24 -36.90 -1.82
N ARG A 528 41.09 -37.89 -0.92
CA ARG A 528 39.78 -38.39 -0.47
C ARG A 528 38.95 -37.30 0.23
N GLY A 529 39.56 -36.50 1.10
CA GLY A 529 38.88 -35.39 1.79
C GLY A 529 38.37 -34.32 0.83
N ILE A 530 39.16 -33.93 -0.19
CA ILE A 530 38.69 -33.04 -1.26
C ILE A 530 37.57 -33.69 -2.06
N ASN A 531 37.76 -34.93 -2.52
CA ASN A 531 36.78 -35.61 -3.36
C ASN A 531 35.42 -35.71 -2.67
N ARG A 532 35.39 -35.92 -1.35
CA ARG A 532 34.16 -35.95 -0.55
C ARG A 532 33.31 -34.68 -0.66
N ILE A 533 33.95 -33.51 -0.81
CA ILE A 533 33.29 -32.19 -0.90
C ILE A 533 33.27 -31.59 -2.31
N SER A 534 33.88 -32.25 -3.30
CA SER A 534 34.06 -31.70 -4.66
C SER A 534 33.66 -32.62 -5.81
N GLY A 535 33.33 -33.91 -5.59
CA GLY A 535 32.91 -34.75 -6.72
C GLY A 535 32.65 -36.24 -6.47
N GLU A 536 32.90 -36.77 -5.27
CA GLU A 536 32.54 -38.15 -4.95
C GLU A 536 31.02 -38.27 -4.75
N PRO A 537 30.34 -39.25 -5.38
CA PRO A 537 28.95 -39.56 -5.08
C PRO A 537 28.85 -40.10 -3.64
N LEU A 538 28.09 -39.42 -2.81
CA LEU A 538 27.76 -39.80 -1.44
C LEU A 538 26.45 -40.58 -1.47
N GLN A 539 26.36 -41.66 -0.70
CA GLN A 539 25.09 -42.36 -0.50
C GLN A 539 24.35 -41.72 0.68
N PHE A 540 23.14 -41.26 0.41
CA PHE A 540 22.20 -40.76 1.41
C PHE A 540 21.08 -41.77 1.57
N HIS A 541 20.85 -42.22 2.80
CA HIS A 541 19.86 -43.24 3.12
C HIS A 541 18.50 -42.61 3.48
N GLU A 542 17.42 -43.37 3.35
CA GLU A 542 16.05 -42.90 3.62
C GLU A 542 15.86 -42.39 5.06
N ASP A 543 16.52 -43.01 6.03
CA ASP A 543 16.52 -42.61 7.44
C ASP A 543 17.16 -41.23 7.68
N GLN A 544 17.91 -40.70 6.71
CA GLN A 544 18.53 -39.37 6.74
C GLN A 544 17.64 -38.28 6.12
N GLY A 545 16.47 -38.62 5.57
CA GLY A 545 15.46 -37.67 5.08
C GLY A 545 15.76 -36.94 3.75
N ILE A 546 17.03 -36.82 3.34
CA ILE A 546 17.47 -36.21 2.06
C ILE A 546 16.76 -36.79 0.82
N PRO A 547 16.53 -38.12 0.70
CA PRO A 547 15.85 -38.68 -0.47
C PRO A 547 14.43 -38.13 -0.65
N LYS A 548 13.73 -37.89 0.46
CA LYS A 548 12.36 -37.37 0.48
C LYS A 548 12.28 -35.90 0.06
N ILE A 549 13.33 -35.12 0.36
CA ILE A 549 13.43 -33.69 0.04
C ILE A 549 13.78 -33.46 -1.43
N LEU A 550 14.71 -34.25 -1.98
CA LEU A 550 15.27 -34.02 -3.32
C LEU A 550 14.53 -34.74 -4.46
N GLN A 551 13.61 -35.66 -4.15
CA GLN A 551 12.74 -36.33 -5.14
C GLN A 551 11.26 -36.35 -4.71
N PRO A 552 10.60 -35.19 -4.57
CA PRO A 552 9.21 -35.12 -4.10
C PRO A 552 8.18 -35.69 -5.10
N ASN A 553 8.56 -35.94 -6.36
CA ASN A 553 7.63 -36.27 -7.46
C ASN A 553 7.48 -37.77 -7.79
N GLN A 554 7.95 -38.69 -6.93
CA GLN A 554 7.48 -40.08 -7.00
C GLN A 554 6.15 -40.14 -6.24
N GLY A 555 5.03 -40.08 -6.97
CA GLY A 555 3.67 -39.87 -6.43
C GLY A 555 3.23 -40.89 -5.35
N GLU A 556 2.00 -40.75 -4.84
CA GLU A 556 1.40 -41.51 -3.70
C GLU A 556 1.54 -43.06 -3.70
N ASN A 557 2.11 -43.69 -4.74
CA ASN A 557 2.42 -45.12 -4.83
C ASN A 557 3.89 -45.44 -5.20
N GLY A 558 4.81 -44.46 -5.21
CA GLY A 558 6.23 -44.68 -5.46
C GLY A 558 6.99 -44.85 -4.15
N GLU A 559 7.55 -46.04 -3.91
CA GLU A 559 8.44 -46.29 -2.79
C GLU A 559 9.65 -45.34 -2.87
N THR A 560 9.89 -44.56 -1.82
CA THR A 560 11.10 -43.76 -1.69
C THR A 560 12.31 -44.69 -1.82
N PRO A 561 13.30 -44.40 -2.67
CA PRO A 561 14.48 -45.25 -2.78
C PRO A 561 15.20 -45.34 -1.43
N GLU A 562 15.52 -46.56 -0.96
CA GLU A 562 16.26 -46.79 0.31
C GLU A 562 17.59 -46.00 0.38
N SER A 563 18.18 -45.66 -0.78
CA SER A 563 19.30 -44.74 -0.88
C SER A 563 19.35 -44.01 -2.22
N ILE A 564 19.86 -42.78 -2.22
CA ILE A 564 20.20 -42.02 -3.42
C ILE A 564 21.67 -41.63 -3.42
N SER A 565 22.27 -41.55 -4.61
CA SER A 565 23.67 -41.15 -4.75
C SER A 565 23.76 -39.75 -5.34
N LEU A 566 24.25 -38.80 -4.54
CA LEU A 566 24.41 -37.38 -4.93
C LEU A 566 25.78 -36.87 -4.53
N THR A 567 26.29 -35.88 -5.25
CA THR A 567 27.51 -35.18 -4.82
C THR A 567 27.18 -34.16 -3.74
N PHE A 568 28.17 -33.81 -2.90
CA PHE A 568 28.02 -32.71 -1.94
C PHE A 568 27.57 -31.41 -2.61
N GLU A 569 28.05 -31.11 -3.82
CA GLU A 569 27.65 -29.90 -4.55
C GLU A 569 26.15 -29.90 -4.90
N GLN A 570 25.59 -31.06 -5.26
CA GLN A 570 24.16 -31.17 -5.55
C GLN A 570 23.31 -30.95 -4.28
N VAL A 571 23.72 -31.54 -3.16
CA VAL A 571 23.03 -31.36 -1.86
C VAL A 571 23.17 -29.92 -1.38
N PHE A 572 24.36 -29.33 -1.47
CA PHE A 572 24.61 -27.96 -1.05
C PHE A 572 23.93 -26.92 -1.95
N SER A 573 23.84 -27.15 -3.26
CA SER A 573 23.05 -26.30 -4.17
C SER A 573 21.57 -26.37 -3.81
N ALA A 574 21.03 -27.58 -3.60
CA ALA A 574 19.65 -27.75 -3.20
C ALA A 574 19.35 -27.11 -1.83
N PHE A 575 20.28 -27.19 -0.89
CA PHE A 575 20.20 -26.51 0.41
C PHE A 575 20.08 -24.99 0.23
N ARG A 576 20.92 -24.39 -0.62
CA ARG A 576 20.87 -22.95 -0.93
C ARG A 576 19.59 -22.54 -1.63
N ASP A 577 19.12 -23.33 -2.59
CA ASP A 577 17.88 -23.05 -3.31
C ASP A 577 16.67 -23.17 -2.38
N ARG A 578 16.70 -24.13 -1.44
CA ARG A 578 15.70 -24.25 -0.36
C ARG A 578 15.73 -23.06 0.59
N GLY A 579 16.93 -22.60 0.96
CA GLY A 579 17.14 -21.39 1.77
C GLY A 579 16.54 -20.14 1.13
N LYS A 580 16.75 -19.95 -0.18
CA LYS A 580 16.12 -18.85 -0.94
C LYS A 580 14.60 -18.96 -1.00
N ALA A 581 14.07 -20.15 -1.22
CA ALA A 581 12.63 -20.38 -1.27
C ALA A 581 11.97 -20.11 0.09
N ALA A 582 12.60 -20.55 1.19
CA ALA A 582 12.20 -20.23 2.56
C ALA A 582 12.20 -18.72 2.81
N GLY A 583 13.30 -18.04 2.44
CA GLY A 583 13.41 -16.58 2.54
C GLY A 583 12.28 -15.87 1.82
N ALA A 584 12.05 -16.17 0.53
CA ALA A 584 11.01 -15.54 -0.27
C ALA A 584 9.59 -15.81 0.26
N THR A 585 9.34 -16.99 0.82
CA THR A 585 8.05 -17.36 1.43
C THR A 585 7.82 -16.56 2.71
N LEU A 586 8.83 -16.48 3.57
CA LEU A 586 8.78 -15.68 4.80
C LEU A 586 8.67 -14.18 4.50
N ASP A 587 9.35 -13.66 3.48
CA ASP A 587 9.23 -12.26 3.04
C ASP A 587 7.76 -11.93 2.66
N GLN A 588 7.10 -12.83 1.92
CA GLN A 588 5.69 -12.64 1.53
C GLN A 588 4.76 -12.67 2.75
N LEU A 589 4.98 -13.60 3.68
CA LEU A 589 4.18 -13.71 4.90
C LEU A 589 4.37 -12.50 5.82
N GLU A 590 5.61 -12.08 6.03
CA GLU A 590 5.95 -10.92 6.84
C GLU A 590 5.33 -9.65 6.27
N HIS A 591 5.50 -9.41 4.97
CA HIS A 591 4.91 -8.27 4.30
C HIS A 591 3.38 -8.28 4.43
N ALA A 592 2.76 -9.44 4.22
CA ALA A 592 1.31 -9.55 4.30
C ALA A 592 0.77 -9.30 5.73
N LEU A 593 1.39 -9.92 6.72
CA LEU A 593 0.97 -9.81 8.12
C LEU A 593 1.23 -8.42 8.70
N ALA A 594 2.33 -7.78 8.30
CA ALA A 594 2.69 -6.46 8.81
C ALA A 594 1.90 -5.32 8.16
N ASN A 595 1.61 -5.41 6.85
CA ASN A 595 1.14 -4.26 6.08
C ASN A 595 -0.32 -4.31 5.63
N VAL A 596 -1.04 -5.42 5.79
CA VAL A 596 -2.43 -5.53 5.29
C VAL A 596 -3.36 -4.43 5.83
N ASN A 597 -3.22 -4.07 7.10
CA ASN A 597 -4.02 -3.00 7.71
C ASN A 597 -3.63 -1.61 7.17
N ASP A 598 -2.35 -1.37 6.95
CA ASP A 598 -1.85 -0.12 6.40
C ASP A 598 -2.31 0.06 4.94
N GLU A 599 -2.30 -1.02 4.15
CA GLU A 599 -2.80 -1.01 2.77
C GLU A 599 -4.33 -0.85 2.70
N LEU A 600 -5.08 -1.47 3.61
CA LEU A 600 -6.53 -1.24 3.74
C LEU A 600 -6.84 0.23 4.04
N ASN A 601 -6.14 0.82 5.01
CA ASN A 601 -6.31 2.23 5.37
C ASN A 601 -5.91 3.17 4.23
N GLN A 602 -4.83 2.83 3.51
CA GLN A 602 -4.40 3.59 2.34
C GLN A 602 -5.46 3.54 1.23
N LEU A 603 -6.01 2.37 0.93
CA LEU A 603 -7.07 2.22 -0.07
C LEU A 603 -8.32 3.00 0.34
N GLN A 604 -8.76 2.93 1.60
CA GLN A 604 -9.90 3.72 2.09
C GLN A 604 -9.65 5.22 1.93
N THR A 605 -8.46 5.71 2.29
CA THR A 605 -8.08 7.12 2.12
C THR A 605 -8.17 7.55 0.65
N GLN A 606 -7.76 6.68 -0.29
CA GLN A 606 -7.85 6.96 -1.73
C GLN A 606 -9.30 6.93 -2.24
N ILE A 607 -10.15 6.06 -1.70
CA ILE A 607 -11.60 6.04 -2.00
C ILE A 607 -12.24 7.34 -1.51
N ASP A 608 -11.90 7.80 -0.31
CA ASP A 608 -12.41 9.05 0.26
C ASP A 608 -11.97 10.27 -0.56
N GLU A 609 -10.71 10.31 -1.01
CA GLU A 609 -10.21 11.34 -1.92
C GLU A 609 -10.96 11.35 -3.25
N ALA A 610 -11.16 10.17 -3.85
CA ALA A 610 -11.90 10.04 -5.11
C ALA A 610 -13.37 10.49 -4.96
N THR A 611 -13.98 10.23 -3.81
CA THR A 611 -15.32 10.73 -3.45
C THR A 611 -15.33 12.25 -3.30
N GLY A 612 -14.26 12.87 -2.81
CA GLY A 612 -14.12 14.33 -2.77
C GLY A 612 -14.13 14.95 -4.17
N ILE A 613 -13.43 14.34 -5.12
CA ILE A 613 -13.35 14.79 -6.52
C ILE A 613 -14.71 14.70 -7.24
N GLU A 614 -15.58 13.78 -6.84
CA GLU A 614 -16.94 13.65 -7.36
C GLU A 614 -17.73 14.96 -7.28
N LYS A 615 -17.70 15.62 -6.12
CA LYS A 615 -18.43 16.87 -5.89
C LYS A 615 -17.95 17.95 -6.83
N GLU A 616 -16.64 18.02 -7.03
CA GLU A 616 -16.02 18.97 -7.95
C GLU A 616 -16.42 18.69 -9.40
N LEU A 617 -16.31 17.44 -9.87
CA LEU A 617 -16.67 17.09 -11.24
C LEU A 617 -18.16 17.30 -11.54
N THR A 618 -19.04 16.98 -10.59
CA THR A 618 -20.49 17.19 -10.73
C THR A 618 -20.82 18.67 -10.80
N GLN A 619 -20.23 19.50 -9.93
CA GLN A 619 -20.43 20.96 -9.97
C GLN A 619 -19.92 21.57 -11.27
N LEU A 620 -18.77 21.11 -11.77
CA LEU A 620 -18.22 21.58 -13.03
C LEU A 620 -19.11 21.16 -14.21
N ALA A 621 -19.62 19.92 -14.23
CA ALA A 621 -20.56 19.45 -15.25
C ALA A 621 -21.90 20.22 -15.21
N GLU A 622 -22.41 20.58 -14.02
CA GLU A 622 -23.60 21.44 -13.90
C GLU A 622 -23.38 22.86 -14.44
N GLN A 623 -22.14 23.36 -14.41
CA GLN A 623 -21.78 24.69 -14.91
C GLN A 623 -21.66 24.74 -16.43
N ASP A 624 -21.01 23.75 -17.04
CA ASP A 624 -20.68 23.76 -18.46
C ASP A 624 -21.50 22.78 -19.33
N GLY A 625 -22.18 21.82 -18.72
CA GLY A 625 -22.99 20.81 -19.41
C GLY A 625 -22.18 19.70 -20.08
N PHE A 626 -20.88 19.57 -19.81
CA PHE A 626 -20.01 18.57 -20.41
C PHE A 626 -19.45 17.58 -19.39
N PHE A 627 -18.98 16.42 -19.87
CA PHE A 627 -18.36 15.38 -19.02
C PHE A 627 -19.21 14.98 -17.80
N GLU A 628 -20.50 14.73 -18.02
CA GLU A 628 -21.35 14.06 -17.03
C GLU A 628 -20.89 12.61 -16.89
N VAL A 629 -20.42 12.22 -15.70
CA VAL A 629 -19.78 10.92 -15.44
C VAL A 629 -20.47 10.12 -14.33
N PRO A 630 -21.77 9.78 -14.47
CA PRO A 630 -22.52 9.06 -13.45
C PRO A 630 -21.89 7.70 -13.08
N HIS A 631 -21.23 6.99 -14.00
CA HIS A 631 -20.62 5.69 -13.69
C HIS A 631 -19.38 5.80 -12.80
N PHE A 632 -18.81 6.99 -12.61
CA PHE A 632 -17.81 7.19 -11.56
C PHE A 632 -18.40 6.87 -10.19
N PHE A 633 -19.64 7.31 -9.93
CA PHE A 633 -20.37 7.12 -8.69
C PHE A 633 -21.16 5.81 -8.67
N ASP A 634 -21.87 5.47 -9.74
CA ASP A 634 -22.80 4.34 -9.74
C ASP A 634 -22.10 2.98 -9.92
N ALA A 635 -20.87 2.98 -10.46
CA ALA A 635 -20.15 1.75 -10.79
C ALA A 635 -18.73 1.69 -10.22
N LEU A 636 -17.87 2.68 -10.49
CA LEU A 636 -16.45 2.57 -10.15
C LEU A 636 -16.19 2.61 -8.65
N LEU A 637 -16.65 3.66 -7.96
CA LEU A 637 -16.43 3.82 -6.51
C LEU A 637 -17.06 2.67 -5.70
N PRO A 638 -18.32 2.25 -5.92
CA PRO A 638 -18.90 1.10 -5.22
C PRO A 638 -18.14 -0.20 -5.50
N SER A 639 -17.62 -0.38 -6.72
CA SER A 639 -16.84 -1.56 -7.08
C SER A 639 -15.45 -1.56 -6.41
N ALA A 640 -14.86 -0.39 -6.17
CA ALA A 640 -13.62 -0.27 -5.40
C ALA A 640 -13.86 -0.48 -3.90
N GLN A 641 -14.94 0.09 -3.34
CA GLN A 641 -15.35 -0.15 -1.96
C GLN A 641 -15.62 -1.64 -1.72
N ALA A 642 -16.34 -2.31 -2.62
CA ALA A 642 -16.60 -3.74 -2.51
C ALA A 642 -15.32 -4.60 -2.51
N ASP A 643 -14.25 -4.17 -3.20
CA ASP A 643 -12.95 -4.85 -3.13
C ASP A 643 -12.21 -4.55 -1.82
N GLN A 644 -12.35 -3.35 -1.26
CA GLN A 644 -11.82 -3.00 0.07
C GLN A 644 -12.55 -3.78 1.17
N ASP A 645 -13.89 -3.80 1.17
CA ASP A 645 -14.71 -4.55 2.11
C ASP A 645 -14.36 -6.05 2.05
N ALA A 646 -14.26 -6.61 0.83
CA ALA A 646 -13.86 -8.00 0.64
C ALA A 646 -12.41 -8.27 1.08
N ALA A 647 -11.51 -7.30 0.93
CA ALA A 647 -10.16 -7.42 1.45
C ALA A 647 -10.14 -7.43 2.98
N GLU A 648 -10.94 -6.58 3.63
CA GLU A 648 -11.06 -6.49 5.09
C GLU A 648 -11.62 -7.79 5.70
N ASP A 649 -12.70 -8.32 5.11
CA ASP A 649 -13.31 -9.59 5.50
C ASP A 649 -12.31 -10.75 5.42
N ILE A 650 -11.47 -10.75 4.38
CA ILE A 650 -10.46 -11.80 4.14
C ILE A 650 -9.23 -11.58 5.03
N ALA A 651 -8.80 -10.34 5.27
CA ALA A 651 -7.52 -9.99 5.91
C ALA A 651 -7.31 -10.61 7.29
N THR A 652 -8.40 -10.87 8.02
CA THR A 652 -8.32 -11.52 9.35
C THR A 652 -7.88 -12.98 9.25
N ALA A 653 -8.36 -13.71 8.24
CA ALA A 653 -8.12 -15.14 8.10
C ALA A 653 -7.07 -15.48 7.02
N ASP A 654 -6.90 -14.62 6.01
CA ASP A 654 -5.98 -14.81 4.90
C ASP A 654 -5.41 -13.46 4.39
N PRO A 655 -4.54 -12.81 5.20
CA PRO A 655 -3.92 -11.53 4.83
C PRO A 655 -3.11 -11.58 3.53
N VAL A 656 -2.54 -12.74 3.18
CA VAL A 656 -1.82 -12.90 1.91
C VAL A 656 -2.78 -12.81 0.72
N GLN A 657 -3.93 -13.46 0.77
CA GLN A 657 -4.91 -13.37 -0.32
C GLN A 657 -5.45 -11.94 -0.46
N ALA A 658 -5.71 -11.25 0.65
CA ALA A 658 -6.16 -9.86 0.66
C ALA A 658 -5.18 -8.95 -0.11
N ILE A 659 -3.89 -9.03 0.20
CA ILE A 659 -2.81 -8.25 -0.46
C ILE A 659 -2.56 -8.69 -1.89
N LYS A 660 -2.68 -9.98 -2.22
CA LYS A 660 -2.39 -10.46 -3.59
C LYS A 660 -3.49 -10.14 -4.59
N GLN A 661 -4.75 -10.11 -4.16
CA GLN A 661 -5.89 -10.09 -5.08
C GLN A 661 -6.77 -8.87 -4.91
N ARG A 662 -7.31 -8.65 -3.70
CA ARG A 662 -8.39 -7.67 -3.49
C ARG A 662 -7.87 -6.24 -3.38
N LEU A 663 -6.86 -6.02 -2.55
CA LEU A 663 -6.25 -4.69 -2.38
C LEU A 663 -5.71 -4.12 -3.71
N PRO A 664 -4.95 -4.87 -4.53
CA PRO A 664 -4.50 -4.36 -5.83
C PRO A 664 -5.64 -4.10 -6.82
N ALA A 665 -6.72 -4.90 -6.77
CA ALA A 665 -7.88 -4.69 -7.63
C ALA A 665 -8.61 -3.38 -7.28
N GLY A 666 -8.83 -3.11 -6.00
CA GLY A 666 -9.39 -1.84 -5.51
C GLY A 666 -8.48 -0.65 -5.82
N ALA A 667 -7.18 -0.77 -5.52
CA ALA A 667 -6.19 0.27 -5.78
C ALA A 667 -6.09 0.62 -7.28
N ARG A 668 -6.15 -0.38 -8.17
CA ARG A 668 -6.19 -0.16 -9.63
C ARG A 668 -7.41 0.66 -10.03
N LYS A 669 -8.61 0.27 -9.57
CA LYS A 669 -9.87 0.95 -9.89
C LYS A 669 -9.80 2.44 -9.52
N ILE A 670 -9.33 2.74 -8.31
CA ILE A 670 -9.20 4.11 -7.84
C ILE A 670 -8.12 4.89 -8.59
N ALA A 671 -6.94 4.30 -8.80
CA ALA A 671 -5.88 4.97 -9.55
C ALA A 671 -6.30 5.33 -10.99
N GLU A 672 -6.98 4.42 -11.68
CA GLU A 672 -7.52 4.68 -13.03
C GLU A 672 -8.65 5.72 -13.00
N GLY A 673 -9.55 5.66 -12.01
CA GLY A 673 -10.61 6.64 -11.81
C GLY A 673 -10.10 8.06 -11.55
N LEU A 674 -9.14 8.21 -10.63
CA LEU A 674 -8.49 9.48 -10.32
C LEU A 674 -7.77 10.05 -11.55
N ARG A 675 -7.13 9.21 -12.35
CA ARG A 675 -6.47 9.65 -13.59
C ARG A 675 -7.46 10.16 -14.63
N LEU A 676 -8.58 9.45 -14.84
CA LEU A 676 -9.68 9.91 -15.71
C LEU A 676 -10.26 11.24 -15.23
N ALA A 677 -10.55 11.34 -13.94
CA ALA A 677 -11.04 12.57 -13.32
C ALA A 677 -10.08 13.75 -13.56
N LYS A 678 -8.77 13.50 -13.43
CA LYS A 678 -7.75 14.52 -13.65
C LYS A 678 -7.69 14.98 -15.11
N ILE A 679 -7.84 14.09 -16.08
CA ILE A 679 -7.90 14.45 -17.51
C ILE A 679 -9.09 15.36 -17.77
N ILE A 680 -10.26 15.06 -17.20
CA ILE A 680 -11.46 15.88 -17.33
C ILE A 680 -11.27 17.27 -16.71
N GLN A 681 -10.67 17.35 -15.51
CA GLN A 681 -10.34 18.63 -14.87
C GLN A 681 -9.35 19.44 -15.73
N ASN A 682 -8.31 18.79 -16.25
CA ASN A 682 -7.32 19.44 -17.10
C ASN A 682 -7.96 19.96 -18.39
N ALA A 683 -8.88 19.21 -19.01
CA ALA A 683 -9.62 19.63 -20.19
C ALA A 683 -10.36 20.97 -19.96
N ARG A 684 -10.97 21.14 -18.79
CA ARG A 684 -11.63 22.39 -18.41
C ARG A 684 -10.67 23.55 -18.20
N GLN A 685 -9.44 23.26 -17.77
CA GLN A 685 -8.42 24.29 -17.53
C GLN A 685 -7.69 24.70 -18.81
N THR A 686 -7.58 23.82 -19.81
CA THR A 686 -6.74 24.05 -20.99
C THR A 686 -7.50 24.07 -22.31
N VAL A 687 -8.50 23.20 -22.48
CA VAL A 687 -9.24 23.05 -23.74
C VAL A 687 -10.49 23.94 -23.79
N PHE A 688 -11.22 24.05 -22.68
CA PHE A 688 -12.46 24.84 -22.66
C PHE A 688 -12.21 26.35 -22.87
N PRO A 689 -11.14 26.96 -22.33
CA PRO A 689 -10.79 28.34 -22.66
C PRO A 689 -10.58 28.55 -24.17
N THR A 690 -10.05 27.55 -24.88
CA THR A 690 -9.89 27.56 -26.34
C THR A 690 -11.26 27.59 -27.03
N PHE A 691 -12.27 26.89 -26.49
CA PHE A 691 -13.64 26.97 -26.99
C PHE A 691 -14.24 28.36 -26.74
N ASP A 692 -14.06 28.91 -25.54
CA ASP A 692 -14.56 30.23 -25.16
C ASP A 692 -13.95 31.34 -26.01
N GLU A 693 -12.68 31.21 -26.41
CA GLU A 693 -12.00 32.15 -27.29
C GLU A 693 -12.45 32.02 -28.76
N HIS A 694 -12.45 30.81 -29.31
CA HIS A 694 -12.58 30.62 -30.76
C HIS A 694 -13.99 30.32 -31.26
N ALA A 695 -14.87 29.74 -30.44
CA ALA A 695 -16.25 29.46 -30.86
C ALA A 695 -17.07 30.76 -31.11
N PRO A 696 -16.98 31.83 -30.28
CA PRO A 696 -17.58 33.11 -30.62
C PRO A 696 -17.02 33.68 -31.93
N ARG A 697 -15.70 33.56 -32.13
CA ARG A 697 -15.04 34.04 -33.36
C ARG A 697 -15.58 33.34 -34.61
N LEU A 698 -15.70 32.02 -34.59
CA LEU A 698 -16.31 31.25 -35.68
C LEU A 698 -17.75 31.70 -35.97
N ARG A 699 -18.56 31.97 -34.94
CA ARG A 699 -19.92 32.48 -35.09
C ARG A 699 -19.97 33.89 -35.69
N GLU A 700 -19.08 34.80 -35.28
CA GLU A 700 -18.95 36.13 -35.87
C GLU A 700 -18.62 36.07 -37.37
N LEU A 701 -17.81 35.09 -37.76
CA LEU A 701 -17.45 34.80 -39.15
C LEU A 701 -18.55 34.06 -39.93
N GLY A 702 -19.67 33.74 -39.28
CA GLY A 702 -20.84 33.11 -39.91
C GLY A 702 -20.79 31.58 -39.98
N TYR A 703 -19.90 30.93 -39.22
CA TYR A 703 -19.79 29.47 -39.17
C TYR A 703 -20.55 28.89 -37.95
N PRO A 704 -21.28 27.78 -38.13
CA PRO A 704 -21.90 27.04 -37.03
C PRO A 704 -20.85 26.44 -36.09
N THR A 705 -21.22 26.24 -34.82
CA THR A 705 -20.32 25.75 -33.76
C THR A 705 -20.90 24.60 -32.95
N GLU A 706 -22.09 24.10 -33.34
CA GLU A 706 -22.76 22.98 -32.68
C GLU A 706 -21.91 21.69 -32.69
N TRP A 707 -21.07 21.52 -33.70
CA TRP A 707 -20.14 20.39 -33.79
C TRP A 707 -19.10 20.35 -32.67
N ILE A 708 -18.76 21.50 -32.06
CA ILE A 708 -17.82 21.58 -30.92
C ILE A 708 -18.46 20.94 -29.70
N ALA A 709 -19.69 21.37 -29.37
CA ALA A 709 -20.44 20.84 -28.25
C ALA A 709 -20.76 19.35 -28.45
N GLN A 710 -21.14 18.95 -29.67
CA GLN A 710 -21.38 17.53 -29.98
C GLN A 710 -20.12 16.68 -29.75
N ALA A 711 -18.95 17.11 -30.24
CA ALA A 711 -17.70 16.38 -30.03
C ALA A 711 -17.32 16.31 -28.54
N ALA A 712 -17.52 17.39 -27.78
CA ALA A 712 -17.30 17.39 -26.34
C ALA A 712 -18.25 16.44 -25.59
N HIS A 713 -19.52 16.36 -25.98
CA HIS A 713 -20.46 15.38 -25.42
C HIS A 713 -20.08 13.94 -25.76
N GLU A 714 -19.63 13.66 -26.98
CA GLU A 714 -19.17 12.33 -27.40
C GLU A 714 -17.96 11.88 -26.56
N LEU A 715 -16.97 12.77 -26.35
CA LEU A 715 -15.82 12.52 -25.48
C LEU A 715 -16.23 12.36 -24.01
N GLY A 716 -17.23 13.13 -23.55
CA GLY A 716 -17.82 12.97 -22.22
C GLY A 716 -18.45 11.58 -22.02
N ALA A 717 -19.25 11.13 -22.99
CA ALA A 717 -19.87 9.79 -22.95
C ALA A 717 -18.83 8.66 -23.03
N GLN A 718 -17.74 8.87 -23.78
CA GLN A 718 -16.61 7.95 -23.83
C GLN A 718 -15.90 7.89 -22.48
N ALA A 719 -15.66 9.02 -21.82
CA ALA A 719 -15.08 9.06 -20.47
C ALA A 719 -15.95 8.31 -19.45
N ASP A 720 -17.26 8.54 -19.45
CA ASP A 720 -18.22 7.82 -18.60
C ASP A 720 -18.22 6.31 -18.86
N THR A 721 -18.12 5.90 -20.13
CA THR A 721 -17.96 4.49 -20.51
C THR A 721 -16.66 3.90 -19.95
N LEU A 722 -15.57 4.66 -19.95
CA LEU A 722 -14.30 4.21 -19.36
C LEU A 722 -14.39 4.07 -17.84
N PHE A 723 -15.11 4.95 -17.13
CA PHE A 723 -15.38 4.76 -15.70
C PHE A 723 -16.14 3.46 -15.43
N LYS A 724 -17.16 3.16 -16.23
CA LYS A 724 -17.89 1.89 -16.14
C LYS A 724 -17.01 0.67 -16.38
N GLN A 725 -16.15 0.71 -17.41
CA GLN A 725 -15.25 -0.38 -17.74
C GLN A 725 -14.15 -0.56 -16.68
N ALA A 726 -13.62 0.54 -16.15
CA ALA A 726 -12.62 0.53 -15.09
C ALA A 726 -13.07 -0.27 -13.85
N ALA A 727 -14.38 -0.30 -13.58
CA ALA A 727 -14.95 -1.06 -12.48
C ALA A 727 -14.75 -2.58 -12.62
N ALA A 728 -14.51 -3.09 -13.83
CA ALA A 728 -14.33 -4.51 -14.11
C ALA A 728 -12.92 -4.87 -14.59
N GLU A 729 -12.31 -4.05 -15.44
CA GLU A 729 -11.02 -4.34 -16.09
C GLU A 729 -10.14 -3.10 -16.18
N SER A 730 -8.84 -3.28 -16.49
CA SER A 730 -7.92 -2.15 -16.66
C SER A 730 -8.21 -1.39 -17.94
N VAL A 731 -8.37 -0.07 -17.83
CA VAL A 731 -8.60 0.84 -18.97
C VAL A 731 -7.39 1.73 -19.26
N SER A 732 -6.24 1.45 -18.66
CA SER A 732 -5.03 2.27 -18.73
C SER A 732 -4.60 2.70 -20.15
N ALA A 733 -4.76 1.83 -21.15
CA ALA A 733 -4.46 2.13 -22.55
C ALA A 733 -5.46 3.13 -23.16
N ASN A 734 -6.75 2.99 -22.84
CA ASN A 734 -7.84 3.82 -23.37
C ASN A 734 -7.83 5.23 -22.76
N ILE A 735 -7.39 5.37 -21.50
CA ILE A 735 -7.23 6.66 -20.82
C ILE A 735 -6.33 7.60 -21.66
N GLY A 736 -5.21 7.08 -22.19
CA GLY A 736 -4.29 7.87 -23.02
C GLY A 736 -4.89 8.29 -24.36
N SER A 737 -5.75 7.47 -24.97
CA SER A 737 -6.47 7.83 -26.19
C SER A 737 -7.43 9.00 -25.94
N LEU A 738 -8.21 8.90 -24.86
CA LEU A 738 -9.16 9.96 -24.49
C LEU A 738 -8.44 11.30 -24.23
N GLU A 739 -7.33 11.28 -23.49
CA GLU A 739 -6.53 12.49 -23.22
C GLU A 739 -6.06 13.15 -24.52
N HIS A 740 -5.59 12.33 -25.49
CA HIS A 740 -5.15 12.82 -26.79
C HIS A 740 -6.30 13.39 -27.62
N GLU A 741 -7.44 12.70 -27.66
CA GLU A 741 -8.64 13.12 -28.41
C GLU A 741 -9.21 14.45 -27.88
N ILE A 742 -9.22 14.64 -26.55
CA ILE A 742 -9.61 15.90 -25.91
C ILE A 742 -8.68 17.04 -26.33
N ALA A 743 -7.36 16.83 -26.29
CA ALA A 743 -6.39 17.84 -26.69
C ALA A 743 -6.52 18.19 -28.19
N GLN A 744 -6.67 17.18 -29.05
CA GLN A 744 -6.90 17.37 -30.48
C GLN A 744 -8.17 18.17 -30.78
N LEU A 745 -9.24 18.01 -29.99
CA LEU A 745 -10.45 18.80 -30.16
C LEU A 745 -10.18 20.30 -29.93
N GLY A 746 -9.37 20.64 -28.91
CA GLY A 746 -8.94 22.02 -28.67
C GLY A 746 -8.17 22.61 -29.84
N GLU A 747 -7.14 21.89 -30.33
CA GLU A 747 -6.34 22.30 -31.49
C GLU A 747 -7.21 22.49 -32.75
N ARG A 748 -8.10 21.54 -33.01
CA ARG A 748 -9.03 21.56 -34.16
C ARG A 748 -9.91 22.81 -34.16
N VAL A 749 -10.43 23.20 -33.00
CA VAL A 749 -11.26 24.41 -32.85
C VAL A 749 -10.46 25.67 -33.15
N ALA A 750 -9.25 25.79 -32.59
CA ALA A 750 -8.36 26.92 -32.83
C ALA A 750 -7.97 27.05 -34.31
N HIS A 751 -7.57 25.94 -34.94
CA HIS A 751 -7.19 25.92 -36.36
C HIS A 751 -8.37 26.24 -37.28
N CYS A 752 -9.58 25.73 -37.00
CA CYS A 752 -10.76 26.09 -37.77
C CYS A 752 -11.04 27.60 -37.72
N ALA A 753 -10.89 28.22 -36.54
CA ALA A 753 -11.05 29.68 -36.40
C ALA A 753 -9.98 30.45 -37.16
N GLN A 754 -8.72 29.99 -37.12
CA GLN A 754 -7.63 30.61 -37.89
C GLN A 754 -7.90 30.52 -39.41
N ILE A 755 -8.27 29.35 -39.93
CA ILE A 755 -8.59 29.18 -41.35
C ILE A 755 -9.76 30.07 -41.73
N ALA A 756 -10.81 30.13 -40.90
CA ALA A 756 -11.97 31.00 -41.14
C ALA A 756 -11.56 32.48 -41.25
N ASP A 757 -10.67 32.95 -40.39
CA ASP A 757 -10.14 34.31 -40.41
C ASP A 757 -9.28 34.59 -41.65
N GLU A 758 -8.42 33.65 -42.03
CA GLU A 758 -7.61 33.76 -43.25
C GLU A 758 -8.48 33.80 -44.52
N LEU A 759 -9.54 32.98 -44.56
CA LEU A 759 -10.49 32.96 -45.67
C LEU A 759 -11.19 34.32 -45.85
N GLN A 760 -11.66 34.94 -44.76
CA GLN A 760 -12.38 36.21 -44.84
C GLN A 760 -11.44 37.41 -45.08
N SER A 761 -10.30 37.46 -44.38
CA SER A 761 -9.44 38.64 -44.37
C SER A 761 -8.44 38.68 -45.53
N ARG A 762 -8.05 37.52 -46.09
CA ARG A 762 -7.02 37.41 -47.12
C ARG A 762 -7.55 36.77 -48.39
N ASP A 763 -8.09 35.56 -48.29
CA ASP A 763 -8.27 34.71 -49.47
C ASP A 763 -9.48 35.15 -50.32
N GLU A 764 -10.62 35.50 -49.71
CA GLU A 764 -11.78 36.05 -50.44
C GLU A 764 -11.45 37.38 -51.16
N PRO A 765 -10.82 38.38 -50.50
CA PRO A 765 -10.32 39.57 -51.19
C PRO A 765 -9.34 39.26 -52.33
N ALA A 766 -8.48 38.25 -52.19
CA ALA A 766 -7.51 37.89 -53.22
C ALA A 766 -8.18 37.32 -54.48
N VAL A 767 -9.25 36.54 -54.33
CA VAL A 767 -10.05 36.05 -55.47
C VAL A 767 -10.68 37.22 -56.23
N GLU A 768 -11.25 38.20 -55.52
CA GLU A 768 -11.84 39.38 -56.14
C GLU A 768 -10.79 40.30 -56.79
N GLN A 769 -9.61 40.44 -56.16
CA GLN A 769 -8.49 41.17 -56.76
C GLN A 769 -7.97 40.50 -58.03
N LEU A 770 -7.89 39.17 -58.07
CA LEU A 770 -7.54 38.44 -59.29
C LEU A 770 -8.57 38.68 -60.40
N ALA A 771 -9.87 38.58 -60.09
CA ALA A 771 -10.93 38.84 -61.06
C ALA A 771 -10.88 40.27 -61.63
N ALA A 772 -10.59 41.26 -60.76
CA ALA A 772 -10.37 42.64 -61.17
C ALA A 772 -9.11 42.79 -62.05
N ALA A 773 -7.99 42.15 -61.67
CA ALA A 773 -6.74 42.17 -62.42
C ALA A 773 -6.90 41.58 -63.83
N ILE A 774 -7.64 40.48 -63.97
CA ILE A 774 -7.98 39.88 -65.27
C ILE A 774 -8.78 40.87 -66.12
N THR A 775 -9.78 41.52 -65.53
CA THR A 775 -10.62 42.51 -66.23
C THR A 775 -9.80 43.72 -66.69
N ASP A 776 -8.93 44.25 -65.83
CA ASP A 776 -8.05 45.37 -66.16
C ASP A 776 -7.00 44.98 -67.21
N ALA A 777 -6.44 43.79 -67.12
CA ALA A 777 -5.51 43.27 -68.13
C ALA A 777 -6.19 43.11 -69.50
N ARG A 778 -7.43 42.58 -69.54
CA ARG A 778 -8.23 42.50 -70.76
C ARG A 778 -8.47 43.86 -71.40
N ARG A 779 -8.80 44.88 -70.59
CA ARG A 779 -8.95 46.27 -71.04
C ARG A 779 -7.65 46.82 -71.64
N GLN A 780 -6.52 46.64 -70.96
CA GLN A 780 -5.21 47.11 -71.46
C GLN A 780 -4.81 46.42 -72.77
N ILE A 781 -4.92 45.09 -72.83
CA ILE A 781 -4.62 44.31 -74.05
C ILE A 781 -5.56 44.72 -75.19
N GLY A 782 -6.85 44.89 -74.92
CA GLY A 782 -7.87 45.31 -75.89
C GLY A 782 -7.58 46.68 -76.49
N GLN A 783 -7.18 47.64 -75.66
CA GLN A 783 -6.79 48.99 -76.11
C GLN A 783 -5.58 48.97 -77.04
N VAL A 784 -4.52 48.23 -76.68
CA VAL A 784 -3.28 48.14 -77.48
C VAL A 784 -3.53 47.41 -78.80
N LEU A 785 -4.25 46.28 -78.77
CA LEU A 785 -4.50 45.44 -79.95
C LEU A 785 -5.73 45.87 -80.77
N LYS A 786 -6.48 46.88 -80.30
CA LYS A 786 -7.76 47.35 -80.87
C LYS A 786 -8.79 46.22 -81.02
N ARG A 787 -8.90 45.37 -80.00
CA ARG A 787 -9.88 44.27 -79.94
C ARG A 787 -10.86 44.47 -78.77
N PRO A 788 -12.09 43.93 -78.87
CA PRO A 788 -13.03 43.91 -77.76
C PRO A 788 -12.45 43.17 -76.53
N GLU A 789 -12.73 43.64 -75.32
CA GLU A 789 -12.19 43.08 -74.06
C GLU A 789 -12.52 41.59 -73.86
N HIS A 790 -13.67 41.13 -74.34
CA HIS A 790 -14.07 39.72 -74.22
C HIS A 790 -13.34 38.78 -75.19
N GLU A 791 -12.61 39.34 -76.17
CA GLU A 791 -11.76 38.60 -77.12
C GLU A 791 -10.27 38.65 -76.74
N THR A 792 -9.91 39.31 -75.64
CA THR A 792 -8.51 39.44 -75.17
C THR A 792 -8.22 38.55 -73.96
N LEU A 793 -6.93 38.23 -73.76
CA LEU A 793 -6.45 37.34 -72.71
C LEU A 793 -7.13 35.95 -72.75
N ARG A 794 -6.98 35.26 -73.89
CA ARG A 794 -7.43 33.88 -74.11
C ARG A 794 -6.22 33.02 -74.49
N GLU A 795 -5.53 32.47 -73.50
CA GLU A 795 -4.38 31.59 -73.71
C GLU A 795 -4.85 30.18 -74.08
N ALA A 796 -4.23 29.52 -75.05
CA ALA A 796 -4.70 28.24 -75.59
C ALA A 796 -4.80 27.12 -74.53
N ASP A 797 -3.90 27.13 -73.55
CA ASP A 797 -3.75 26.06 -72.56
C ASP A 797 -4.02 26.50 -71.11
N ALA A 798 -4.35 27.78 -70.86
CA ALA A 798 -4.48 28.33 -69.51
C ALA A 798 -5.39 29.57 -69.45
N GLN A 799 -6.71 29.36 -69.38
CA GLN A 799 -7.65 30.48 -69.27
C GLN A 799 -7.65 31.06 -67.84
N PRO A 800 -7.43 32.38 -67.66
CA PRO A 800 -7.46 32.99 -66.32
C PRO A 800 -8.83 32.90 -65.62
N ASP A 801 -9.92 32.89 -66.38
CA ASP A 801 -11.27 32.76 -65.81
C ASP A 801 -11.47 31.39 -65.14
N ASP A 802 -10.85 30.33 -65.67
CA ASP A 802 -10.89 28.99 -65.07
C ASP A 802 -10.19 28.99 -63.70
N GLN A 803 -9.14 29.80 -63.53
CA GLN A 803 -8.45 29.94 -62.24
C GLN A 803 -9.28 30.71 -61.22
N VAL A 804 -10.01 31.76 -61.64
CA VAL A 804 -10.97 32.44 -60.76
C VAL A 804 -12.10 31.49 -60.35
N GLN A 805 -12.63 30.70 -61.29
CA GLN A 805 -13.67 29.73 -60.99
C GLN A 805 -13.17 28.64 -60.04
N ALA A 806 -11.99 28.08 -60.31
CA ALA A 806 -11.35 27.11 -59.41
C ALA A 806 -11.15 27.69 -58.00
N ALA A 807 -10.66 28.92 -57.89
CA ALA A 807 -10.49 29.58 -56.59
C ALA A 807 -11.83 29.79 -55.86
N ARG A 808 -12.91 30.15 -56.58
CA ARG A 808 -14.27 30.25 -56.01
C ARG A 808 -14.82 28.90 -55.55
N ASP A 809 -14.62 27.85 -56.33
CA ASP A 809 -15.04 26.51 -55.98
C ASP A 809 -14.30 26.00 -54.73
N GLN A 810 -12.99 26.26 -54.63
CA GLN A 810 -12.20 25.93 -53.45
C GLN A 810 -12.57 26.79 -52.23
N LEU A 811 -12.90 28.07 -52.41
CA LEU A 811 -13.43 28.92 -51.33
C LEU A 811 -14.75 28.35 -50.79
N ALA A 812 -15.65 27.92 -51.68
CA ALA A 812 -16.90 27.28 -51.28
C ALA A 812 -16.66 25.94 -50.55
N ALA A 813 -15.71 25.14 -51.03
CA ALA A 813 -15.33 23.87 -50.39
C ALA A 813 -14.73 24.08 -48.99
N ALA A 814 -13.84 25.06 -48.83
CA ALA A 814 -13.24 25.39 -47.54
C ALA A 814 -14.30 25.85 -46.53
N ARG A 815 -15.23 26.73 -46.97
CA ARG A 815 -16.37 27.16 -46.16
C ARG A 815 -17.26 25.99 -45.74
N ALA A 816 -17.57 25.09 -46.67
CA ALA A 816 -18.39 23.92 -46.38
C ALA A 816 -17.72 22.97 -45.37
N ALA A 817 -16.40 22.77 -45.47
CA ALA A 817 -15.66 21.95 -44.51
C ALA A 817 -15.69 22.55 -43.09
N LEU A 818 -15.53 23.87 -42.97
CA LEU A 818 -15.60 24.57 -41.68
C LEU A 818 -16.98 24.46 -41.00
N GLN A 819 -18.08 24.33 -41.76
CA GLN A 819 -19.42 24.15 -41.19
C GLN A 819 -19.55 22.88 -40.32
N TYR A 820 -18.70 21.89 -40.56
CA TYR A 820 -18.72 20.61 -39.82
C TYR A 820 -17.43 20.38 -39.01
N GLY A 821 -16.60 21.43 -38.82
CA GLY A 821 -15.32 21.31 -38.10
C GLY A 821 -14.26 20.48 -38.84
N GLY A 822 -14.38 20.35 -40.17
CA GLY A 822 -13.45 19.59 -41.02
C GLY A 822 -12.15 20.35 -41.29
N GLU A 823 -11.29 20.47 -40.27
CA GLU A 823 -10.01 21.20 -40.32
C GLU A 823 -9.13 20.83 -41.52
N GLU A 824 -8.79 19.54 -41.69
CA GLU A 824 -7.87 19.10 -42.75
C GLU A 824 -8.43 19.38 -44.15
N ALA A 825 -9.74 19.17 -44.34
CA ALA A 825 -10.42 19.44 -45.60
C ALA A 825 -10.48 20.95 -45.88
N ALA A 826 -10.72 21.77 -44.85
CA ALA A 826 -10.72 23.23 -44.97
C ALA A 826 -9.33 23.76 -45.31
N ALA A 827 -8.29 23.28 -44.63
CA ALA A 827 -6.90 23.65 -44.88
C ALA A 827 -6.44 23.28 -46.30
N THR A 828 -6.79 22.07 -46.75
CA THR A 828 -6.48 21.58 -48.11
C THR A 828 -7.15 22.45 -49.17
N ALA A 829 -8.44 22.78 -48.99
CA ALA A 829 -9.18 23.63 -49.91
C ALA A 829 -8.63 25.08 -49.92
N ALA A 830 -8.27 25.63 -48.76
CA ALA A 830 -7.65 26.96 -48.67
C ALA A 830 -6.29 27.02 -49.38
N ALA A 831 -5.45 25.99 -49.23
CA ALA A 831 -4.18 25.89 -49.95
C ALA A 831 -4.40 25.78 -51.49
N ALA A 832 -5.38 25.01 -51.93
CA ALA A 832 -5.74 24.89 -53.34
C ALA A 832 -6.28 26.20 -53.93
N LEU A 833 -7.08 26.95 -53.16
CA LEU A 833 -7.52 28.29 -53.51
C LEU A 833 -6.33 29.21 -53.76
N GLN A 834 -5.38 29.27 -52.82
CA GLN A 834 -4.21 30.13 -52.93
C GLN A 834 -3.36 29.78 -54.16
N ALA A 835 -3.20 28.48 -54.44
CA ALA A 835 -2.51 28.02 -55.64
C ALA A 835 -3.20 28.49 -56.93
N ALA A 836 -4.54 28.42 -57.01
CA ALA A 836 -5.30 28.90 -58.16
C ALA A 836 -5.19 30.42 -58.32
N VAL A 837 -5.26 31.18 -57.21
CA VAL A 837 -5.08 32.64 -57.23
C VAL A 837 -3.69 33.03 -57.76
N GLN A 838 -2.64 32.37 -57.25
CA GLN A 838 -1.26 32.60 -57.67
C GLN A 838 -1.06 32.29 -59.16
N GLN A 839 -1.55 31.13 -59.63
CA GLN A 839 -1.48 30.75 -61.04
C GLN A 839 -2.22 31.75 -61.93
N GLY A 840 -3.38 32.24 -61.50
CA GLY A 840 -4.13 33.29 -62.21
C GLY A 840 -3.32 34.57 -62.39
N HIS A 841 -2.67 35.06 -61.33
CA HIS A 841 -1.80 36.23 -61.40
C HIS A 841 -0.60 36.01 -62.32
N GLU A 842 0.04 34.83 -62.26
CA GLU A 842 1.16 34.50 -63.14
C GLU A 842 0.78 34.53 -64.63
N ILE A 843 -0.42 34.06 -64.99
CA ILE A 843 -0.92 34.14 -66.37
C ILE A 843 -1.10 35.61 -66.76
N VAL A 844 -1.77 36.42 -65.93
CA VAL A 844 -2.00 37.85 -66.19
C VAL A 844 -0.68 38.60 -66.39
N ASP A 845 0.27 38.42 -65.48
CA ASP A 845 1.57 39.10 -65.53
C ASP A 845 2.40 38.70 -66.75
N ARG A 846 2.37 37.41 -67.11
CA ARG A 846 3.04 36.90 -68.30
C ARG A 846 2.44 37.51 -69.56
N SER A 847 1.12 37.53 -69.69
CA SER A 847 0.45 38.10 -70.88
C SER A 847 0.66 39.61 -71.00
N LEU A 848 0.64 40.36 -69.89
CA LEU A 848 0.96 41.79 -69.89
C LEU A 848 2.44 42.08 -70.21
N THR A 849 3.35 41.19 -69.80
CA THR A 849 4.77 41.30 -70.16
C THR A 849 4.97 41.11 -71.67
N VAL A 850 4.37 40.08 -72.25
CA VAL A 850 4.38 39.86 -73.71
C VAL A 850 3.77 41.04 -74.46
N LEU A 851 2.68 41.63 -73.96
CA LEU A 851 2.08 42.83 -74.55
C LEU A 851 3.05 44.02 -74.57
N ARG A 852 3.79 44.25 -73.48
CA ARG A 852 4.78 45.34 -73.38
C ARG A 852 5.93 45.17 -74.37
N GLU A 853 6.42 43.94 -74.52
CA GLU A 853 7.44 43.60 -75.51
C GLU A 853 6.94 43.82 -76.94
N PHE A 854 5.73 43.34 -77.25
CA PHE A 854 5.09 43.55 -78.55
C PHE A 854 4.88 45.04 -78.86
N SER A 855 4.40 45.82 -77.90
CA SER A 855 4.17 47.27 -78.06
C SER A 855 5.47 48.04 -78.32
N THR A 856 6.58 47.58 -77.73
CA THR A 856 7.91 48.15 -77.97
C THR A 856 8.39 47.80 -79.36
N TRP A 857 8.29 46.53 -79.75
CA TRP A 857 8.59 46.07 -81.10
C TRP A 857 7.76 46.80 -82.17
N GLN A 858 6.47 47.00 -81.94
CA GLN A 858 5.57 47.69 -82.87
C GLN A 858 5.98 49.16 -83.07
N ARG A 859 6.36 49.87 -81.99
CA ARG A 859 6.86 51.25 -82.07
C ARG A 859 8.17 51.33 -82.84
N ASP A 860 9.11 50.42 -82.57
CA ASP A 860 10.39 50.36 -83.29
C ASP A 860 10.19 50.07 -84.78
N ALA A 861 9.28 49.16 -85.12
CA ALA A 861 8.92 48.85 -86.49
C ALA A 861 8.28 50.05 -87.20
N GLN A 862 7.39 50.78 -86.53
CA GLN A 862 6.75 51.98 -87.07
C GLN A 862 7.75 53.13 -87.28
N GLN A 863 8.68 53.35 -86.35
CA GLN A 863 9.75 54.34 -86.48
C GLN A 863 10.68 54.01 -87.66
N ARG A 864 11.07 52.73 -87.82
CA ARG A 864 11.85 52.28 -88.98
C ARG A 864 11.09 52.54 -90.29
N TRP A 865 9.78 52.31 -90.30
CA TRP A 865 8.94 52.58 -91.47
C TRP A 865 8.82 54.06 -91.82
N GLN A 866 8.88 54.96 -90.83
CA GLN A 866 8.85 56.42 -91.07
C GLN A 866 10.20 56.99 -91.51
N GLN A 867 11.29 56.25 -91.32
CA GLN A 867 12.63 56.63 -91.76
C GLN A 867 12.96 56.16 -93.19
N VAL A 868 12.14 55.27 -93.75
CA VAL A 868 12.15 54.82 -95.15
C VAL A 868 11.16 55.65 -95.94
#